data_AF-A0A3B9EFU6-F1
#
_entry.id   AF-A0A3B9EFU6-F1
#
_cell.length_a   1.000
_cell.length_b   1.000
_cell.length_c   1.000
_cell.angle_alpha   90.00
_cell.angle_beta   90.00
_cell.angle_gamma   90.00
#
_symmetry.space_group_name_H-M   'P 1'
#
loop_
_entity.id
_entity.type
_entity.pdbx_description
1 polymer ?
#
loop_
_entity_poly.entity_id
_entity_poly.type
_entity_poly.pdbx_seq_one_letter_code
_entity_poly.pdbx_strand_id
1 'polypeptide(L)'
;MAEMAAAAWAFIKAAFVAVGSGTATAGQVATVVAVNVAGSVALSAATSVLMKPDVGGRAPGEWLADPNAGIPFAIGDRIGVAGNIVYKNTFGKDNEYKGIVTVLSGAGPISAYLGFTADREPVAFAGEAATGRYGGEMWMQRRLGEQPDTALTSPAAITYQTLPDWGPNHRLSGKAAFMWTLRMDSKFSVYPQGEPAPITVLRGIKGYDHRYDSTMPGGSGPCRLNDRSTYRTITNPAIADLNWCLGLRENGKVVGGLGVSPAGIDWSAYTRAANVADANAWTLAAYPRSDESKSEVRAGMLQAAGAVISRRAGLVSCVTRGAPKSPVMTISAADTAGPIELDTAANVLNRYNTMTPRYLSEAHEWMLTPAAPVSSSVYVEEDRGRVRSDQRDYPYVSFAKQAAELCALDIAHSREGIAGRWPLKAYCRELEPGDVFTVDEPGLLLDGMDMLALDRDYDPETDTVYVVFVSETPGKVAWALGQQANPSPTPALSARHDLNAPDPDAWDVVIVPPSPEGVSTPGAEVVIDIDNVRAEDLVVEIGPSAAGPWRVVKTVTIIDGQLRIPVNELSPGEVFWVALSYRSTDDGPSPKTIKGPFTAGDLVSNDTTHLNGEPVQDILDQLTDTATLADQNRQAVEALEEVYGDTASAAASAAAAAFERVAAEAAAALSANKAEDSAAAAVAAGTAAGEALGSASASAASASVASTKADEAALSASASTAAKTAAETARGQAQTAASNAASSRDDAAGSAASASASALQAANSKDA
;
A
#
# COMPACT_ATOMS: atom_id res chain seq x y z
N MET A 1 9.34 1.98 18.83
CA MET A 1 7.94 1.71 18.39
C MET A 1 7.13 0.93 19.42
N ALA A 2 7.64 -0.16 20.02
CA ALA A 2 6.90 -0.93 21.03
C ALA A 2 6.65 -0.19 22.37
N GLU A 3 7.56 0.68 22.83
CA GLU A 3 7.37 1.43 24.09
C GLU A 3 6.40 2.63 23.97
N MET A 4 6.27 3.24 22.78
CA MET A 4 5.31 4.32 22.58
C MET A 4 3.87 3.82 22.44
N ALA A 5 3.67 2.58 21.96
CA ALA A 5 2.35 1.93 21.91
C ALA A 5 1.83 1.54 23.32
N ALA A 6 2.74 1.22 24.26
CA ALA A 6 2.38 0.86 25.63
C ALA A 6 1.87 2.08 26.44
N ALA A 7 2.40 3.28 26.19
CA ALA A 7 1.97 4.51 26.87
C ALA A 7 0.57 4.98 26.42
N ALA A 8 0.24 4.83 25.14
CA ALA A 8 -1.09 5.16 24.60
C ALA A 8 -2.20 4.20 25.09
N TRP A 9 -1.85 2.92 25.29
CA TRP A 9 -2.79 1.90 25.79
C TRP A 9 -3.03 1.95 27.31
N ALA A 10 -2.10 2.51 28.09
CA ALA A 10 -2.26 2.65 29.54
C ALA A 10 -3.24 3.78 29.94
N PHE A 11 -3.33 4.85 29.13
CA PHE A 11 -4.22 5.99 29.42
C PHE A 11 -5.72 5.68 29.19
N ILE A 12 -6.04 4.75 28.28
CA ILE A 12 -7.42 4.36 27.96
C ILE A 12 -8.05 3.49 29.06
N LYS A 13 -7.26 2.74 29.84
CA LYS A 13 -7.77 1.91 30.94
C LYS A 13 -8.15 2.70 32.20
N ALA A 14 -7.72 3.95 32.34
CA ALA A 14 -8.01 4.77 33.53
C ALA A 14 -9.40 5.45 33.50
N ALA A 15 -10.15 5.39 32.39
CA ALA A 15 -11.44 6.06 32.23
C ALA A 15 -12.68 5.14 32.38
N PHE A 16 -12.52 3.85 32.73
CA PHE A 16 -13.63 2.88 32.75
C PHE A 16 -13.78 2.09 34.05
N VAL A 17 -13.68 2.77 35.20
CA VAL A 17 -14.11 2.20 36.48
C VAL A 17 -15.04 3.17 37.21
N ALA A 18 -16.22 2.66 37.56
CA ALA A 18 -17.27 3.20 38.44
C ALA A 18 -18.43 3.99 37.79
N VAL A 19 -19.47 3.26 37.35
CA VAL A 19 -20.85 3.50 37.80
C VAL A 19 -21.54 2.14 37.92
N GLY A 20 -21.61 1.63 39.14
CA GLY A 20 -22.48 0.52 39.51
C GLY A 20 -23.63 1.04 40.39
N SER A 21 -24.83 0.51 40.13
CA SER A 21 -26.07 0.57 40.93
C SER A 21 -26.98 1.80 40.81
N GLY A 22 -28.28 1.52 40.56
CA GLY A 22 -29.40 2.30 41.11
C GLY A 22 -30.07 3.34 40.21
N THR A 23 -31.26 2.97 39.70
CA THR A 23 -32.43 3.83 39.40
C THR A 23 -32.33 4.94 38.34
N ALA A 24 -33.26 4.88 37.39
CA ALA A 24 -33.47 5.85 36.31
C ALA A 24 -33.91 7.23 36.82
N THR A 25 -33.31 8.29 36.28
CA THR A 25 -34.00 9.57 36.09
C THR A 25 -33.46 10.26 34.83
N ALA A 26 -34.38 10.72 33.98
CA ALA A 26 -34.10 11.48 32.78
C ALA A 26 -33.49 12.85 33.11
N GLY A 27 -32.45 13.23 32.37
CA GLY A 27 -31.95 14.61 32.32
C GLY A 27 -30.53 14.81 32.85
N GLN A 28 -29.53 14.65 31.98
CA GLN A 28 -28.37 15.55 31.89
C GLN A 28 -27.59 15.26 30.61
N VAL A 29 -27.66 16.23 29.70
CA VAL A 29 -26.74 16.39 28.57
C VAL A 29 -25.33 16.55 29.14
N ALA A 30 -24.42 15.65 28.78
CA ALA A 30 -22.99 15.77 29.07
C ALA A 30 -22.22 15.64 27.75
N THR A 31 -21.71 16.79 27.31
CA THR A 31 -20.76 17.01 26.23
C THR A 31 -19.63 15.97 26.19
N VAL A 32 -19.60 15.17 25.13
CA VAL A 32 -18.41 14.42 24.72
C VAL A 32 -17.42 15.46 24.17
N VAL A 33 -16.42 15.81 24.97
CA VAL A 33 -15.21 16.46 24.47
C VAL A 33 -14.54 15.44 23.54
N ALA A 34 -14.66 15.70 22.24
CA ALA A 34 -13.91 14.99 21.22
C ALA A 34 -12.42 15.20 21.49
N VAL A 35 -11.72 14.13 21.88
CA VAL A 35 -10.25 14.11 21.83
C VAL A 35 -9.89 14.03 20.36
N ASN A 36 -9.57 15.19 19.77
CA ASN A 36 -8.91 15.28 18.48
C ASN A 36 -7.56 14.55 18.56
N VAL A 37 -7.49 13.33 18.01
CA VAL A 37 -6.22 12.70 17.64
C VAL A 37 -5.78 13.34 16.31
N ALA A 38 -5.49 14.63 16.35
CA ALA A 38 -4.79 15.35 15.31
C ALA A 38 -3.36 15.56 15.82
N GLY A 39 -2.38 14.97 15.14
CA GLY A 39 -0.95 15.16 15.45
C GLY A 39 -0.25 13.93 16.00
N SER A 40 -0.07 12.91 15.15
CA SER A 40 1.12 12.01 15.13
C SER A 40 0.95 10.81 14.19
N VAL A 41 0.31 11.00 13.03
CA VAL A 41 0.63 10.18 11.83
C VAL A 41 1.59 11.00 10.98
N ALA A 42 2.73 11.36 11.58
CA ALA A 42 3.80 12.03 10.87
C ALA A 42 4.49 10.97 9.99
N LEU A 43 4.24 11.08 8.68
CA LEU A 43 5.18 10.68 7.64
C LEU A 43 5.47 9.18 7.48
N SER A 44 4.40 8.42 7.24
CA SER A 44 4.46 7.07 6.66
C SER A 44 3.33 6.84 5.64
N ALA A 45 2.88 7.91 4.98
CA ALA A 45 1.78 7.85 4.02
C ALA A 45 2.10 6.90 2.83
N ALA A 46 3.39 6.79 2.45
CA ALA A 46 3.85 5.86 1.41
C ALA A 46 3.73 4.37 1.82
N THR A 47 3.70 4.02 3.11
CA THR A 47 3.67 2.61 3.57
C THR A 47 2.26 2.06 3.77
N SER A 48 1.26 2.93 4.00
CA SER A 48 -0.13 2.49 4.15
C SER A 48 -0.69 1.83 2.88
N VAL A 49 -0.15 2.21 1.71
CA VAL A 49 -0.50 1.70 0.39
C VAL A 49 -0.10 0.24 0.20
N LEU A 50 0.93 -0.22 0.90
CA LEU A 50 1.46 -1.57 0.79
C LEU A 50 1.09 -2.44 2.00
N MET A 51 0.08 -2.08 2.80
CA MET A 51 -0.42 -2.99 3.83
C MET A 51 -1.02 -4.25 3.17
N LYS A 52 -0.54 -5.42 3.59
CA LYS A 52 -1.02 -6.74 3.14
C LYS A 52 -2.28 -7.06 3.96
N PRO A 53 -3.45 -7.24 3.33
CA PRO A 53 -4.63 -7.66 4.07
C PRO A 53 -4.36 -9.01 4.73
N ASP A 54 -4.58 -9.12 6.04
CA ASP A 54 -4.45 -10.38 6.76
C ASP A 54 -5.81 -11.10 6.78
N VAL A 55 -6.09 -11.79 5.68
CA VAL A 55 -7.29 -12.63 5.50
C VAL A 55 -6.85 -14.06 5.23
N GLY A 56 -7.51 -15.05 5.84
CA GLY A 56 -7.15 -16.46 5.62
C GLY A 56 -6.98 -17.29 6.89
N GLY A 57 -7.89 -17.18 7.85
CA GLY A 57 -7.87 -18.06 9.03
C GLY A 57 -8.02 -19.55 8.68
N ARG A 58 -8.53 -19.88 7.49
CA ARG A 58 -8.72 -21.25 7.00
C ARG A 58 -8.80 -21.30 5.47
N ALA A 59 -8.01 -22.17 4.83
CA ALA A 59 -8.01 -22.29 3.37
C ALA A 59 -9.37 -22.79 2.82
N PRO A 60 -9.83 -22.33 1.63
CA PRO A 60 -11.10 -22.76 1.04
C PRO A 60 -11.25 -24.28 0.88
N GLY A 61 -10.14 -25.00 0.70
CA GLY A 61 -10.09 -26.46 0.54
C GLY A 61 -10.14 -27.27 1.84
N GLU A 62 -10.12 -26.64 3.02
CA GLU A 62 -10.17 -27.40 4.27
C GLU A 62 -11.58 -27.90 4.59
N TRP A 63 -11.75 -29.21 4.73
CA TRP A 63 -13.02 -29.86 5.09
C TRP A 63 -12.96 -30.45 6.51
N LEU A 64 -13.49 -29.72 7.48
CA LEU A 64 -13.45 -30.05 8.90
C LEU A 64 -14.84 -29.92 9.52
N ALA A 65 -15.07 -30.68 10.58
CA ALA A 65 -16.22 -30.53 11.45
C ALA A 65 -15.82 -29.67 12.64
N ASP A 66 -15.95 -28.35 12.48
CA ASP A 66 -15.65 -27.38 13.54
C ASP A 66 -16.94 -26.65 13.96
N PRO A 67 -17.43 -26.91 15.19
CA PRO A 67 -18.60 -26.22 15.74
C PRO A 67 -18.41 -24.71 15.97
N ASN A 68 -17.16 -24.25 16.12
CA ASN A 68 -16.83 -22.86 16.42
C ASN A 68 -16.45 -22.05 15.18
N ALA A 69 -16.39 -22.68 14.01
CA ALA A 69 -16.01 -22.00 12.78
C ALA A 69 -17.01 -20.88 12.42
N GLY A 70 -16.49 -19.72 12.02
CA GLY A 70 -17.30 -18.66 11.44
C GLY A 70 -18.08 -19.11 10.20
N ILE A 71 -19.19 -18.42 9.91
CA ILE A 71 -20.00 -18.65 8.72
C ILE A 71 -19.18 -18.23 7.49
N PRO A 72 -18.93 -19.14 6.53
CA PRO A 72 -18.21 -18.79 5.30
C PRO A 72 -19.14 -18.09 4.30
N PHE A 73 -18.59 -17.22 3.44
CA PHE A 73 -19.33 -16.56 2.37
C PHE A 73 -18.59 -16.75 1.03
N ALA A 74 -19.18 -17.50 0.11
CA ALA A 74 -18.62 -17.70 -1.22
C ALA A 74 -19.06 -16.58 -2.17
N ILE A 75 -18.10 -15.78 -2.63
CA ILE A 75 -18.32 -14.61 -3.49
C ILE A 75 -17.47 -14.78 -4.75
N GLY A 76 -18.02 -14.42 -5.91
CA GLY A 76 -17.35 -14.56 -7.21
C GLY A 76 -18.17 -15.35 -8.22
N ASP A 77 -17.79 -15.24 -9.49
CA ASP A 77 -18.45 -16.02 -10.56
C ASP A 77 -18.13 -17.52 -10.45
N ARG A 78 -16.93 -17.83 -9.96
CA ARG A 78 -16.41 -19.19 -9.82
C ARG A 78 -15.48 -19.26 -8.62
N ILE A 79 -15.78 -20.14 -7.68
CA ILE A 79 -14.94 -20.43 -6.51
C ILE A 79 -15.10 -21.89 -6.09
N GLY A 80 -14.00 -22.56 -5.75
CA GLY A 80 -13.99 -23.93 -5.24
C GLY A 80 -13.79 -23.94 -3.73
N VAL A 81 -14.69 -24.63 -3.04
CA VAL A 81 -14.72 -24.68 -1.58
C VAL A 81 -15.04 -26.09 -1.11
N ALA A 82 -14.41 -26.53 -0.03
CA ALA A 82 -14.76 -27.79 0.62
C ALA A 82 -15.94 -27.64 1.58
N GLY A 83 -16.08 -26.45 2.20
CA GLY A 83 -17.15 -26.14 3.15
C GLY A 83 -16.88 -26.60 4.58
N ASN A 84 -17.83 -26.35 5.47
CA ASN A 84 -17.78 -26.76 6.88
C ASN A 84 -18.80 -27.87 7.14
N ILE A 85 -18.37 -28.96 7.79
CA ILE A 85 -19.27 -30.05 8.17
C ILE A 85 -20.08 -29.63 9.39
N VAL A 86 -21.40 -29.57 9.25
CA VAL A 86 -22.32 -29.20 10.34
C VAL A 86 -22.98 -30.41 11.00
N TYR A 87 -23.06 -31.53 10.27
CA TYR A 87 -23.60 -32.78 10.79
C TYR A 87 -23.02 -33.96 10.02
N LYS A 88 -22.72 -35.06 10.71
CA LYS A 88 -22.36 -36.33 10.08
C LYS A 88 -22.80 -37.49 10.95
N ASN A 89 -23.37 -38.53 10.35
CA ASN A 89 -23.72 -39.75 11.06
C ASN A 89 -23.74 -40.95 10.10
N THR A 90 -23.59 -42.15 10.64
CA THR A 90 -23.84 -43.40 9.91
C THR A 90 -25.29 -43.84 10.11
N PHE A 91 -25.86 -44.48 9.10
CA PHE A 91 -27.24 -44.92 9.13
C PHE A 91 -27.46 -46.14 8.24
N GLY A 92 -28.66 -46.70 8.37
CA GLY A 92 -29.05 -47.88 7.63
C GLY A 92 -28.67 -49.20 8.28
N LYS A 93 -28.96 -50.29 7.59
CA LYS A 93 -28.64 -51.63 8.10
C LYS A 93 -27.12 -51.75 8.26
N ASP A 94 -26.67 -52.18 9.43
CA ASP A 94 -25.25 -52.38 9.75
C ASP A 94 -24.36 -51.14 9.49
N ASN A 95 -24.92 -49.92 9.57
CA ASN A 95 -24.23 -48.66 9.26
C ASN A 95 -23.66 -48.57 7.83
N GLU A 96 -24.33 -49.21 6.86
CA GLU A 96 -23.94 -49.23 5.45
C GLU A 96 -23.84 -47.83 4.82
N TYR A 97 -24.54 -46.81 5.33
CA TYR A 97 -24.48 -45.45 4.76
C TYR A 97 -23.87 -44.46 5.73
N LYS A 98 -23.14 -43.48 5.20
CA LYS A 98 -22.67 -42.30 5.93
C LYS A 98 -23.23 -41.05 5.28
N GLY A 99 -24.01 -40.28 6.04
CA GLY A 99 -24.56 -39.01 5.61
C GLY A 99 -23.77 -37.85 6.22
N ILE A 100 -23.33 -36.91 5.38
CA ILE A 100 -22.52 -35.77 5.78
C ILE A 100 -23.16 -34.50 5.24
N VAL A 101 -23.56 -33.61 6.12
CA VAL A 101 -24.12 -32.30 5.77
C VAL A 101 -23.04 -31.25 5.86
N THR A 102 -22.80 -30.57 4.74
CA THR A 102 -21.76 -29.55 4.61
C THR A 102 -22.38 -28.23 4.17
N VAL A 103 -22.02 -27.16 4.88
CA VAL A 103 -22.36 -25.77 4.51
C VAL A 103 -21.22 -25.19 3.71
N LEU A 104 -21.54 -24.65 2.53
CA LEU A 104 -20.59 -24.03 1.60
C LEU A 104 -20.59 -22.50 1.72
N SER A 105 -21.75 -21.88 1.96
CA SER A 105 -21.84 -20.42 2.06
C SER A 105 -23.06 -20.02 2.88
N GLY A 106 -22.94 -18.99 3.70
CA GLY A 106 -24.06 -18.24 4.28
C GLY A 106 -24.56 -17.14 3.34
N ALA A 107 -25.58 -16.42 3.79
CA ALA A 107 -26.23 -15.30 3.09
C ALA A 107 -26.75 -15.64 1.68
N GLY A 108 -27.08 -16.91 1.43
CA GLY A 108 -27.65 -17.39 0.19
C GLY A 108 -29.03 -16.77 -0.14
N PRO A 109 -29.51 -16.95 -1.38
CA PRO A 109 -29.08 -18.02 -2.28
C PRO A 109 -27.76 -17.74 -3.01
N ILE A 110 -26.94 -18.79 -3.16
CA ILE A 110 -25.89 -18.80 -4.19
C ILE A 110 -26.52 -18.92 -5.57
N SER A 111 -25.79 -18.58 -6.60
CA SER A 111 -26.37 -18.55 -7.95
C SER A 111 -26.45 -19.92 -8.59
N ALA A 112 -25.43 -20.77 -8.44
CA ALA A 112 -25.43 -22.13 -8.99
C ALA A 112 -24.31 -23.01 -8.41
N TYR A 113 -24.52 -24.33 -8.45
CA TYR A 113 -23.45 -25.32 -8.37
C TYR A 113 -22.86 -25.53 -9.76
N LEU A 114 -21.53 -25.47 -9.90
CA LEU A 114 -20.85 -25.60 -11.19
C LEU A 114 -20.15 -26.95 -11.37
N GLY A 115 -19.63 -27.53 -10.28
CA GLY A 115 -18.92 -28.81 -10.33
C GLY A 115 -18.61 -29.35 -8.95
N PHE A 116 -18.22 -30.62 -8.90
CA PHE A 116 -17.82 -31.31 -7.68
C PHE A 116 -16.68 -32.26 -8.01
N THR A 117 -15.65 -32.27 -7.17
CA THR A 117 -14.56 -33.25 -7.22
C THR A 117 -14.49 -34.01 -5.90
N ALA A 118 -14.09 -35.27 -5.99
CA ALA A 118 -13.76 -36.14 -4.88
C ALA A 118 -12.34 -36.65 -5.12
N ASP A 119 -11.40 -36.41 -4.20
CA ASP A 119 -9.98 -36.76 -4.35
C ASP A 119 -9.37 -36.27 -5.68
N ARG A 120 -9.68 -35.03 -6.08
CA ARG A 120 -9.28 -34.38 -7.35
C ARG A 120 -9.88 -34.98 -8.61
N GLU A 121 -10.71 -36.02 -8.52
CA GLU A 121 -11.44 -36.58 -9.65
C GLU A 121 -12.82 -35.91 -9.79
N PRO A 122 -13.19 -35.41 -10.97
CA PRO A 122 -14.52 -34.83 -11.17
C PRO A 122 -15.60 -35.90 -11.08
N VAL A 123 -16.66 -35.63 -10.31
CA VAL A 123 -17.81 -36.53 -10.18
C VAL A 123 -19.06 -35.88 -10.78
N ALA A 124 -19.66 -36.58 -11.74
CA ALA A 124 -20.92 -36.17 -12.35
C ALA A 124 -22.10 -36.88 -11.68
N PHE A 125 -23.23 -36.16 -11.58
CA PHE A 125 -24.45 -36.65 -10.94
C PHE A 125 -25.63 -36.65 -11.93
N ALA A 126 -26.39 -37.73 -11.94
CA ALA A 126 -27.68 -37.83 -12.61
C ALA A 126 -28.79 -37.76 -11.55
N GLY A 127 -29.40 -36.57 -11.42
CA GLY A 127 -30.21 -36.26 -10.25
C GLY A 127 -29.34 -36.20 -8.99
N GLU A 128 -29.68 -36.97 -7.96
CA GLU A 128 -28.89 -37.05 -6.73
C GLU A 128 -27.78 -38.12 -6.81
N ALA A 129 -27.86 -39.09 -7.72
CA ALA A 129 -26.92 -40.22 -7.77
C ALA A 129 -25.68 -39.88 -8.60
N ALA A 130 -24.50 -40.24 -8.11
CA ALA A 130 -23.28 -40.14 -8.88
C ALA A 130 -23.29 -41.13 -10.06
N THR A 131 -22.47 -40.85 -11.06
CA THR A 131 -22.28 -41.69 -12.26
C THR A 131 -20.82 -42.16 -12.36
N GLY A 132 -20.54 -43.09 -13.26
CA GLY A 132 -19.18 -43.61 -13.44
C GLY A 132 -18.69 -44.41 -12.23
N ARG A 133 -17.45 -44.14 -11.78
CA ARG A 133 -16.78 -44.84 -10.67
C ARG A 133 -17.61 -44.95 -9.39
N TYR A 134 -18.41 -43.92 -9.09
CA TYR A 134 -19.21 -43.83 -7.87
C TYR A 134 -20.70 -44.17 -8.08
N GLY A 135 -21.06 -44.75 -9.23
CA GLY A 135 -22.43 -45.14 -9.54
C GLY A 135 -22.99 -46.16 -8.55
N GLY A 136 -24.09 -45.81 -7.88
CA GLY A 136 -24.72 -46.65 -6.85
C GLY A 136 -24.04 -46.65 -5.48
N GLU A 137 -22.97 -45.86 -5.32
CA GLU A 137 -22.14 -45.81 -4.11
C GLU A 137 -22.04 -44.40 -3.50
N MET A 138 -22.50 -43.38 -4.24
CA MET A 138 -22.46 -41.97 -3.84
C MET A 138 -23.72 -41.23 -4.29
N TRP A 139 -24.26 -40.39 -3.40
CA TRP A 139 -25.35 -39.47 -3.71
C TRP A 139 -25.11 -38.09 -3.10
N MET A 140 -25.60 -37.05 -3.75
CA MET A 140 -25.48 -35.67 -3.30
C MET A 140 -26.79 -34.93 -3.55
N GLN A 141 -27.44 -34.50 -2.47
CA GLN A 141 -28.55 -33.56 -2.54
C GLN A 141 -28.06 -32.15 -2.20
N ARG A 142 -28.55 -31.14 -2.93
CA ARG A 142 -28.04 -29.77 -2.88
C ARG A 142 -29.16 -28.77 -2.56
N ARG A 143 -28.78 -27.66 -1.92
CA ARG A 143 -29.63 -26.48 -1.65
C ARG A 143 -28.84 -25.22 -1.93
N LEU A 144 -29.46 -24.28 -2.66
CA LEU A 144 -28.83 -23.00 -2.97
C LEU A 144 -28.80 -22.06 -1.75
N GLY A 145 -29.57 -22.35 -0.70
CA GLY A 145 -29.66 -21.52 0.49
C GLY A 145 -30.75 -20.47 0.38
N GLU A 146 -31.94 -20.86 -0.11
CA GLU A 146 -33.09 -19.96 -0.19
C GLU A 146 -33.55 -19.50 1.21
N GLN A 147 -34.32 -18.41 1.26
CA GLN A 147 -34.81 -17.85 2.52
C GLN A 147 -36.33 -17.63 2.46
N PRO A 148 -37.16 -18.59 2.93
CA PRO A 148 -36.81 -19.87 3.59
C PRO A 148 -36.42 -20.99 2.60
N ASP A 149 -35.65 -21.98 3.07
CA ASP A 149 -35.37 -23.23 2.34
C ASP A 149 -36.02 -24.45 3.03
N THR A 150 -35.90 -25.61 2.40
CA THR A 150 -36.30 -26.92 2.91
C THR A 150 -35.09 -27.74 3.36
N ALA A 151 -35.26 -28.52 4.43
CA ALA A 151 -34.20 -29.39 4.92
C ALA A 151 -33.72 -30.37 3.84
N LEU A 152 -32.41 -30.65 3.85
CA LEU A 152 -31.84 -31.75 3.10
C LEU A 152 -32.40 -33.08 3.65
N THR A 153 -32.57 -34.06 2.78
CA THR A 153 -33.14 -35.38 3.07
C THR A 153 -32.20 -36.46 2.57
N SER A 154 -32.30 -37.66 3.15
CA SER A 154 -31.63 -38.84 2.61
C SER A 154 -32.05 -39.08 1.14
N PRO A 155 -31.14 -39.57 0.29
CA PRO A 155 -31.40 -39.78 -1.13
C PRO A 155 -32.62 -40.66 -1.38
N ALA A 156 -33.45 -40.29 -2.36
CA ALA A 156 -34.68 -41.03 -2.65
C ALA A 156 -34.45 -42.51 -3.04
N ALA A 157 -33.26 -42.80 -3.58
CA ALA A 157 -32.84 -44.16 -3.95
C ALA A 157 -32.63 -45.08 -2.75
N ILE A 158 -32.42 -44.54 -1.54
CA ILE A 158 -32.20 -45.31 -0.31
C ILE A 158 -33.54 -45.38 0.44
N THR A 159 -34.35 -46.37 0.10
CA THR A 159 -35.71 -46.50 0.64
C THR A 159 -35.72 -46.94 2.11
N TYR A 160 -36.62 -46.36 2.91
CA TYR A 160 -36.89 -46.69 4.32
C TYR A 160 -35.72 -46.48 5.30
N GLN A 161 -34.67 -45.75 4.91
CA GLN A 161 -33.52 -45.45 5.76
C GLN A 161 -33.29 -43.94 5.73
N THR A 162 -33.43 -43.29 6.88
CA THR A 162 -33.25 -41.84 7.03
C THR A 162 -32.08 -41.56 7.95
N LEU A 163 -31.36 -40.48 7.68
CA LEU A 163 -30.30 -39.99 8.54
C LEU A 163 -30.86 -39.69 9.94
N PRO A 164 -30.38 -40.35 11.02
CA PRO A 164 -30.83 -40.11 12.38
C PRO A 164 -30.63 -38.64 12.78
N ASP A 165 -31.49 -38.14 13.68
CA ASP A 165 -31.44 -36.78 14.24
C ASP A 165 -31.43 -35.62 13.21
N TRP A 166 -31.60 -35.91 11.91
CA TRP A 166 -31.70 -34.92 10.84
C TRP A 166 -33.11 -34.92 10.24
N GLY A 167 -34.00 -34.11 10.85
CA GLY A 167 -35.38 -33.95 10.40
C GLY A 167 -35.69 -32.64 9.66
N PRO A 168 -36.97 -32.42 9.28
CA PRO A 168 -37.47 -31.23 8.57
C PRO A 168 -37.24 -29.87 9.24
N ASN A 169 -36.83 -29.86 10.51
CA ASN A 169 -36.49 -28.66 11.27
C ASN A 169 -35.07 -28.13 10.92
N HIS A 170 -34.19 -28.97 10.38
CA HIS A 170 -32.81 -28.60 10.02
C HIS A 170 -32.73 -28.01 8.60
N ARG A 171 -33.45 -26.91 8.39
CA ARG A 171 -33.67 -26.33 7.04
C ARG A 171 -32.45 -25.66 6.43
N LEU A 172 -31.50 -25.22 7.26
CA LEU A 172 -30.33 -24.44 6.83
C LEU A 172 -30.70 -23.25 5.94
N SER A 173 -31.87 -22.62 6.14
CA SER A 173 -32.33 -21.48 5.35
C SER A 173 -31.28 -20.38 5.31
N GLY A 174 -31.00 -19.86 4.13
CA GLY A 174 -29.94 -18.87 3.90
C GLY A 174 -28.53 -19.45 3.76
N LYS A 175 -28.36 -20.77 3.86
CA LYS A 175 -27.06 -21.43 3.71
C LYS A 175 -27.06 -22.36 2.50
N ALA A 176 -26.17 -22.10 1.56
CA ALA A 176 -25.87 -23.04 0.50
C ALA A 176 -25.22 -24.27 1.11
N ALA A 177 -25.82 -25.44 0.90
CA ALA A 177 -25.44 -26.65 1.60
C ALA A 177 -25.73 -27.88 0.76
N PHE A 178 -25.01 -28.96 1.04
CA PHE A 178 -25.31 -30.26 0.48
C PHE A 178 -25.32 -31.34 1.55
N MET A 179 -26.10 -32.38 1.31
CA MET A 179 -26.01 -33.65 2.01
C MET A 179 -25.34 -34.65 1.07
N TRP A 180 -24.17 -35.11 1.47
CA TRP A 180 -23.39 -36.12 0.76
C TRP A 180 -23.57 -37.45 1.45
N THR A 181 -24.07 -38.44 0.73
CA THR A 181 -24.30 -39.79 1.23
C THR A 181 -23.36 -40.75 0.54
N LEU A 182 -22.56 -41.46 1.32
CA LEU A 182 -21.60 -42.46 0.87
C LEU A 182 -22.06 -43.84 1.34
N ARG A 183 -22.05 -44.82 0.45
CA ARG A 183 -22.24 -46.23 0.82
C ARG A 183 -20.90 -46.84 1.20
N MET A 184 -20.79 -47.34 2.41
CA MET A 184 -19.60 -47.97 2.95
C MET A 184 -19.72 -49.48 2.77
N ASP A 185 -18.89 -50.05 1.91
CA ASP A 185 -18.78 -51.49 1.79
C ASP A 185 -17.79 -52.04 2.82
N SER A 186 -18.04 -53.26 3.32
CA SER A 186 -17.17 -53.90 4.32
C SER A 186 -15.75 -54.21 3.82
N LYS A 187 -15.51 -54.06 2.51
CA LYS A 187 -14.22 -54.26 1.86
C LYS A 187 -13.49 -52.95 1.51
N PHE A 188 -14.10 -51.79 1.79
CA PHE A 188 -13.58 -50.46 1.44
C PHE A 188 -13.12 -50.35 -0.03
N SER A 189 -13.81 -51.04 -0.95
CA SER A 189 -13.39 -51.17 -2.34
C SER A 189 -13.51 -49.86 -3.13
N VAL A 190 -14.50 -49.05 -2.80
CA VAL A 190 -14.76 -47.75 -3.46
C VAL A 190 -14.00 -46.62 -2.77
N TYR A 191 -13.87 -46.71 -1.44
CA TYR A 191 -13.29 -45.68 -0.56
C TYR A 191 -12.12 -46.24 0.27
N PRO A 192 -11.00 -46.65 -0.36
CA PRO A 192 -9.90 -47.33 0.33
C PRO A 192 -9.15 -46.43 1.32
N GLN A 193 -9.19 -45.11 1.14
CA GLN A 193 -8.55 -44.12 2.01
C GLN A 193 -9.55 -43.42 2.95
N GLY A 194 -10.77 -43.94 3.06
CA GLY A 194 -11.87 -43.30 3.79
C GLY A 194 -12.64 -42.29 2.93
N GLU A 195 -13.25 -41.30 3.59
CA GLU A 195 -14.04 -40.29 2.87
C GLU A 195 -13.18 -39.49 1.89
N PRO A 196 -13.58 -39.39 0.61
CA PRO A 196 -12.84 -38.57 -0.34
C PRO A 196 -12.84 -37.11 0.09
N ALA A 197 -11.77 -36.37 -0.21
CA ALA A 197 -11.72 -34.92 0.01
C ALA A 197 -12.62 -34.21 -1.02
N PRO A 198 -13.69 -33.50 -0.61
CA PRO A 198 -14.61 -32.86 -1.53
C PRO A 198 -14.18 -31.41 -1.84
N ILE A 199 -14.21 -31.03 -3.12
CA ILE A 199 -14.21 -29.61 -3.52
C ILE A 199 -15.45 -29.37 -4.38
N THR A 200 -16.27 -28.42 -3.97
CA THR A 200 -17.43 -27.96 -4.74
C THR A 200 -17.10 -26.63 -5.40
N VAL A 201 -17.11 -26.61 -6.73
CA VAL A 201 -17.02 -25.37 -7.50
C VAL A 201 -18.42 -24.78 -7.65
N LEU A 202 -18.58 -23.54 -7.24
CA LEU A 202 -19.87 -22.86 -7.21
C LEU A 202 -19.76 -21.43 -7.74
N ARG A 203 -20.90 -20.90 -8.16
CA ARG A 203 -21.11 -19.48 -8.45
C ARG A 203 -21.72 -18.84 -7.21
N GLY A 204 -21.04 -17.82 -6.67
CA GLY A 204 -21.27 -17.29 -5.35
C GLY A 204 -22.63 -16.64 -5.10
N ILE A 205 -22.73 -16.00 -3.93
CA ILE A 205 -23.93 -15.30 -3.47
C ILE A 205 -24.35 -14.18 -4.43
N LYS A 206 -25.65 -13.92 -4.45
CA LYS A 206 -26.23 -12.77 -5.15
C LYS A 206 -26.23 -11.54 -4.25
N GLY A 207 -25.88 -10.38 -4.82
CA GLY A 207 -25.81 -9.10 -4.13
C GLY A 207 -26.44 -7.95 -4.92
N TYR A 208 -26.56 -6.83 -4.24
CA TYR A 208 -27.02 -5.57 -4.79
C TYR A 208 -25.91 -4.89 -5.59
N ASP A 209 -26.23 -4.37 -6.77
CA ASP A 209 -25.32 -3.57 -7.59
C ASP A 209 -26.12 -2.37 -8.13
N HIS A 210 -25.82 -1.21 -7.54
CA HIS A 210 -26.53 0.06 -7.72
C HIS A 210 -26.48 0.57 -9.15
N ARG A 211 -25.48 0.18 -9.94
CA ARG A 211 -25.37 0.56 -11.36
C ARG A 211 -26.49 -0.02 -12.22
N TYR A 212 -27.22 -0.99 -11.67
CA TYR A 212 -28.36 -1.60 -12.33
C TYR A 212 -29.68 -1.41 -11.57
N ASP A 213 -29.71 -0.44 -10.65
CA ASP A 213 -30.92 0.01 -10.00
C ASP A 213 -31.37 1.33 -10.64
N SER A 214 -32.48 1.32 -11.38
CA SER A 214 -33.04 2.52 -12.01
C SER A 214 -33.51 3.59 -11.02
N THR A 215 -33.55 3.30 -9.72
CA THR A 215 -33.87 4.27 -8.67
C THR A 215 -32.65 5.00 -8.12
N MET A 216 -31.44 4.51 -8.44
CA MET A 216 -30.17 5.13 -8.06
C MET A 216 -29.65 6.08 -9.15
N PRO A 217 -28.96 7.17 -8.78
CA PRO A 217 -28.27 8.02 -9.74
C PRO A 217 -27.28 7.23 -10.59
N GLY A 218 -27.40 7.33 -11.93
CA GLY A 218 -26.53 6.62 -12.87
C GLY A 218 -26.82 5.11 -13.02
N GLY A 219 -27.83 4.57 -12.34
CA GLY A 219 -28.20 3.17 -12.43
C GLY A 219 -29.26 2.87 -13.50
N SER A 220 -29.20 1.67 -14.10
CA SER A 220 -30.19 1.22 -15.09
C SER A 220 -30.54 -0.27 -14.95
N GLY A 221 -31.80 -0.58 -14.63
CA GLY A 221 -32.26 -1.96 -14.56
C GLY A 221 -33.18 -2.27 -13.38
N PRO A 222 -33.48 -3.57 -13.17
CA PRO A 222 -34.48 -4.01 -12.21
C PRO A 222 -33.94 -4.27 -10.80
N CYS A 223 -32.62 -4.13 -10.55
CA CYS A 223 -32.05 -4.41 -9.23
C CYS A 223 -32.58 -3.42 -8.19
N ARG A 224 -32.92 -3.86 -6.98
CA ARG A 224 -33.48 -3.00 -5.91
C ARG A 224 -32.87 -3.35 -4.56
N LEU A 225 -32.32 -2.37 -3.85
CA LEU A 225 -31.60 -2.56 -2.59
C LEU A 225 -32.39 -3.28 -1.47
N ASN A 226 -33.73 -3.20 -1.49
CA ASN A 226 -34.57 -3.86 -0.48
C ASN A 226 -35.24 -5.14 -1.00
N ASP A 227 -34.95 -5.56 -2.23
CA ASP A 227 -35.52 -6.76 -2.84
C ASP A 227 -34.43 -7.70 -3.36
N ARG A 228 -34.11 -8.69 -2.53
CA ARG A 228 -33.09 -9.70 -2.80
C ARG A 228 -33.39 -10.59 -4.00
N SER A 229 -34.66 -10.68 -4.43
CA SER A 229 -35.03 -11.47 -5.61
C SER A 229 -34.48 -10.87 -6.91
N THR A 230 -34.17 -9.56 -6.89
CA THR A 230 -33.62 -8.81 -8.01
C THR A 230 -32.08 -8.78 -8.04
N TYR A 231 -31.43 -9.37 -7.03
CA TYR A 231 -29.97 -9.36 -6.89
C TYR A 231 -29.31 -10.24 -7.94
N ARG A 232 -28.09 -9.87 -8.30
CA ARG A 232 -27.27 -10.60 -9.28
C ARG A 232 -26.06 -11.21 -8.63
N THR A 233 -25.47 -12.21 -9.26
CA THR A 233 -24.18 -12.78 -8.85
C THR A 233 -23.17 -11.66 -8.66
N ILE A 234 -22.49 -11.64 -7.52
CA ILE A 234 -21.39 -10.72 -7.28
C ILE A 234 -20.16 -11.24 -8.01
N THR A 235 -19.74 -10.54 -9.07
CA THR A 235 -18.54 -10.86 -9.85
C THR A 235 -17.47 -9.77 -9.79
N ASN A 236 -17.90 -8.53 -9.56
CA ASN A 236 -17.02 -7.36 -9.48
C ASN A 236 -16.54 -7.15 -8.04
N PRO A 237 -15.22 -6.95 -7.81
CA PRO A 237 -14.63 -6.85 -6.46
C PRO A 237 -15.09 -5.61 -5.68
N ALA A 238 -15.31 -4.46 -6.34
CA ALA A 238 -15.84 -3.26 -5.67
C ALA A 238 -17.31 -3.46 -5.24
N ILE A 239 -18.09 -4.20 -6.02
CA ILE A 239 -19.47 -4.58 -5.67
C ILE A 239 -19.48 -5.60 -4.53
N ALA A 240 -18.48 -6.49 -4.44
CA ALA A 240 -18.34 -7.38 -3.29
C ALA A 240 -18.12 -6.59 -1.99
N ASP A 241 -17.20 -5.62 -2.00
CA ASP A 241 -16.97 -4.75 -0.84
C ASP A 241 -18.23 -3.91 -0.49
N LEU A 242 -18.93 -3.39 -1.50
CA LEU A 242 -20.19 -2.67 -1.29
C LEU A 242 -21.22 -3.53 -0.54
N ASN A 243 -21.41 -4.79 -0.96
CA ASN A 243 -22.33 -5.71 -0.29
C ASN A 243 -21.85 -6.09 1.11
N TRP A 244 -20.54 -6.22 1.31
CA TRP A 244 -19.94 -6.41 2.63
C TRP A 244 -20.19 -5.20 3.55
N CYS A 245 -20.13 -3.98 3.02
CA CYS A 245 -20.43 -2.75 3.76
C CYS A 245 -21.91 -2.64 4.14
N LEU A 246 -22.83 -2.90 3.20
CA LEU A 246 -24.28 -2.94 3.45
C LEU A 246 -24.69 -4.07 4.42
N GLY A 247 -23.85 -5.10 4.52
CA GLY A 247 -24.04 -6.26 5.37
C GLY A 247 -24.81 -7.37 4.68
N LEU A 248 -24.24 -8.58 4.74
CA LEU A 248 -24.88 -9.80 4.28
C LEU A 248 -25.94 -10.22 5.31
N ARG A 249 -27.18 -10.45 4.88
CA ARG A 249 -28.32 -10.66 5.78
C ARG A 249 -28.95 -12.05 5.65
N GLU A 250 -29.32 -12.62 6.80
CA GLU A 250 -30.19 -13.78 6.93
C GLU A 250 -31.31 -13.45 7.93
N ASN A 251 -32.57 -13.72 7.57
CA ASN A 251 -33.73 -13.49 8.44
C ASN A 251 -33.77 -12.05 9.04
N GLY A 252 -33.45 -11.03 8.22
CA GLY A 252 -33.41 -9.63 8.62
C GLY A 252 -32.18 -9.20 9.45
N LYS A 253 -31.36 -10.15 9.92
CA LYS A 253 -30.16 -9.90 10.72
C LYS A 253 -28.91 -9.92 9.86
N VAL A 254 -27.93 -9.06 10.18
CA VAL A 254 -26.62 -9.07 9.53
C VAL A 254 -25.82 -10.26 10.06
N VAL A 255 -25.40 -11.14 9.17
CA VAL A 255 -24.59 -12.34 9.46
C VAL A 255 -23.13 -12.19 9.03
N GLY A 256 -22.84 -11.26 8.11
CA GLY A 256 -21.50 -10.95 7.64
C GLY A 256 -21.39 -9.48 7.22
N GLY A 257 -20.19 -8.91 7.29
CA GLY A 257 -19.97 -7.50 6.93
C GLY A 257 -20.27 -6.48 8.01
N LEU A 258 -20.29 -5.20 7.61
CA LEU A 258 -20.43 -4.06 8.51
C LEU A 258 -21.89 -3.77 8.88
N GLY A 259 -22.81 -3.84 7.91
CA GLY A 259 -24.23 -3.54 8.14
C GLY A 259 -24.55 -2.04 8.15
N VAL A 260 -23.76 -1.23 7.43
CA VAL A 260 -23.91 0.24 7.33
C VAL A 260 -25.20 0.57 6.58
N SER A 261 -25.86 1.66 6.98
CA SER A 261 -27.07 2.11 6.28
C SER A 261 -26.71 2.61 4.87
N PRO A 262 -27.65 2.54 3.91
CA PRO A 262 -27.41 3.02 2.54
C PRO A 262 -26.98 4.50 2.46
N ALA A 263 -27.37 5.31 3.45
CA ALA A 263 -26.99 6.72 3.55
C ALA A 263 -25.52 6.93 4.01
N GLY A 264 -24.91 5.91 4.61
CA GLY A 264 -23.50 5.93 5.03
C GLY A 264 -22.51 5.47 3.96
N ILE A 265 -22.97 5.26 2.71
CA ILE A 265 -22.16 4.77 1.59
C ILE A 265 -21.90 5.91 0.60
N ASP A 266 -20.65 6.01 0.17
CA ASP A 266 -20.25 6.88 -0.93
C ASP A 266 -20.48 6.19 -2.29
N TRP A 267 -21.68 6.35 -2.84
CA TRP A 267 -22.11 5.67 -4.07
C TRP A 267 -21.28 6.02 -5.30
N SER A 268 -20.79 7.26 -5.42
CA SER A 268 -20.01 7.69 -6.59
C SER A 268 -18.64 7.01 -6.61
N ALA A 269 -17.97 6.91 -5.45
CA ALA A 269 -16.71 6.20 -5.28
C ALA A 269 -16.82 4.71 -5.67
N TYR A 270 -17.85 4.01 -5.20
CA TYR A 270 -18.08 2.61 -5.58
C TYR A 270 -18.44 2.45 -7.06
N THR A 271 -19.19 3.39 -7.64
CA THR A 271 -19.48 3.39 -9.08
C THR A 271 -18.19 3.48 -9.89
N ARG A 272 -17.32 4.43 -9.54
CA ARG A 272 -16.02 4.63 -10.19
C ARG A 272 -15.15 3.39 -10.07
N ALA A 273 -14.98 2.85 -8.85
CA ALA A 273 -14.17 1.66 -8.62
C ALA A 273 -14.69 0.43 -9.37
N ALA A 274 -16.02 0.21 -9.39
CA ALA A 274 -16.63 -0.89 -10.12
C ALA A 274 -16.43 -0.76 -11.64
N ASN A 275 -16.59 0.44 -12.20
CA ASN A 275 -16.36 0.69 -13.63
C ASN A 275 -14.89 0.48 -14.02
N VAL A 276 -13.94 0.87 -13.17
CA VAL A 276 -12.50 0.60 -13.40
C VAL A 276 -12.21 -0.90 -13.38
N ALA A 277 -12.74 -1.63 -12.39
CA ALA A 277 -12.58 -3.08 -12.33
C ALA A 277 -13.18 -3.78 -13.57
N ASP A 278 -14.36 -3.35 -14.04
CA ASP A 278 -14.98 -3.90 -15.26
C ASP A 278 -14.16 -3.55 -16.51
N ALA A 279 -13.63 -2.32 -16.62
CA ALA A 279 -12.79 -1.90 -17.75
C ALA A 279 -11.50 -2.72 -17.86
N ASN A 280 -10.92 -3.12 -16.72
CA ASN A 280 -9.73 -3.96 -16.65
C ASN A 280 -10.04 -5.47 -16.67
N ALA A 281 -11.32 -5.86 -16.75
CA ALA A 281 -11.79 -7.24 -16.63
C ALA A 281 -11.34 -7.93 -15.32
N TRP A 282 -11.23 -7.17 -14.24
CA TRP A 282 -10.88 -7.66 -12.91
C TRP A 282 -12.10 -8.23 -12.20
N THR A 283 -11.94 -9.44 -11.67
CA THR A 283 -13.00 -10.18 -10.97
C THR A 283 -12.48 -10.65 -9.61
N LEU A 284 -13.33 -11.32 -8.82
CA LEU A 284 -12.88 -11.93 -7.57
C LEU A 284 -13.38 -13.36 -7.39
N ALA A 285 -12.65 -14.09 -6.56
CA ALA A 285 -13.10 -15.30 -5.89
C ALA A 285 -12.72 -15.16 -4.41
N ALA A 286 -13.71 -14.85 -3.57
CA ALA A 286 -13.49 -14.60 -2.15
C ALA A 286 -14.26 -15.60 -1.28
N TYR A 287 -13.61 -16.03 -0.20
CA TYR A 287 -14.18 -16.94 0.79
C TYR A 287 -14.01 -16.43 2.24
N PRO A 288 -14.39 -15.16 2.54
CA PRO A 288 -14.28 -14.64 3.89
C PRO A 288 -15.20 -15.37 4.85
N ARG A 289 -14.86 -15.32 6.13
CA ARG A 289 -15.70 -15.87 7.21
C ARG A 289 -16.15 -14.79 8.18
N SER A 290 -17.21 -15.06 8.94
CA SER A 290 -17.80 -14.10 9.87
C SER A 290 -16.94 -13.80 11.11
N ASP A 291 -15.94 -14.63 11.39
CA ASP A 291 -14.97 -14.52 12.49
C ASP A 291 -13.71 -13.72 12.09
N GLU A 292 -13.52 -13.41 10.81
CA GLU A 292 -12.41 -12.61 10.31
C GLU A 292 -12.62 -11.09 10.55
N SER A 293 -11.52 -10.35 10.58
CA SER A 293 -11.57 -8.88 10.73
C SER A 293 -12.28 -8.24 9.54
N LYS A 294 -13.34 -7.48 9.83
CA LYS A 294 -14.18 -6.85 8.79
C LYS A 294 -13.39 -5.85 7.93
N SER A 295 -12.39 -5.17 8.50
CA SER A 295 -11.54 -4.24 7.76
C SER A 295 -10.57 -4.95 6.83
N GLU A 296 -10.03 -6.10 7.24
CA GLU A 296 -9.11 -6.90 6.42
C GLU A 296 -9.84 -7.53 5.24
N VAL A 297 -11.04 -8.10 5.46
CA VAL A 297 -11.88 -8.62 4.36
C VAL A 297 -12.17 -7.53 3.32
N ARG A 298 -12.50 -6.33 3.79
CA ARG A 298 -12.72 -5.17 2.94
C ARG A 298 -11.45 -4.77 2.19
N ALA A 299 -10.30 -4.72 2.86
CA ALA A 299 -9.03 -4.42 2.23
C ALA A 299 -8.68 -5.45 1.15
N GLY A 300 -8.91 -6.74 1.40
CA GLY A 300 -8.72 -7.81 0.40
C GLY A 300 -9.66 -7.70 -0.81
N MET A 301 -10.94 -7.36 -0.59
CA MET A 301 -11.89 -7.15 -1.69
C MET A 301 -11.53 -5.94 -2.54
N LEU A 302 -11.16 -4.82 -1.91
CA LEU A 302 -10.73 -3.62 -2.62
C LEU A 302 -9.37 -3.79 -3.29
N GLN A 303 -8.44 -4.56 -2.70
CA GLN A 303 -7.18 -4.93 -3.34
C GLN A 303 -7.43 -5.66 -4.67
N ALA A 304 -8.39 -6.59 -4.71
CA ALA A 304 -8.78 -7.26 -5.96
C ALA A 304 -9.40 -6.29 -7.00
N ALA A 305 -9.95 -5.15 -6.57
CA ALA A 305 -10.44 -4.08 -7.43
C ALA A 305 -9.37 -3.04 -7.83
N GLY A 306 -8.12 -3.18 -7.36
CA GLY A 306 -7.11 -2.12 -7.48
C GLY A 306 -7.53 -0.83 -6.79
N ALA A 307 -8.18 -0.94 -5.63
CA ALA A 307 -8.68 0.16 -4.82
C ALA A 307 -8.23 0.03 -3.36
N VAL A 308 -8.30 1.13 -2.62
CA VAL A 308 -7.99 1.18 -1.19
C VAL A 308 -9.16 1.73 -0.39
N ILE A 309 -9.20 1.35 0.89
CA ILE A 309 -10.16 1.88 1.87
C ILE A 309 -9.96 3.40 1.98
N SER A 310 -11.07 4.14 1.95
CA SER A 310 -11.07 5.57 2.27
C SER A 310 -12.28 5.92 3.15
N ARG A 311 -12.25 7.11 3.73
CA ARG A 311 -13.37 7.71 4.45
C ARG A 311 -13.60 9.09 3.86
N ARG A 312 -14.85 9.38 3.48
CA ARG A 312 -15.21 10.68 2.92
C ARG A 312 -16.32 11.28 3.74
N ALA A 313 -16.04 12.34 4.49
CA ALA A 313 -17.02 13.04 5.33
C ALA A 313 -17.86 12.11 6.23
N GLY A 314 -17.23 11.09 6.83
CA GLY A 314 -17.91 10.08 7.65
C GLY A 314 -18.60 8.96 6.88
N LEU A 315 -18.63 9.00 5.54
CA LEU A 315 -19.11 7.93 4.68
C LEU A 315 -18.03 6.87 4.47
N VAL A 316 -18.48 5.62 4.32
CA VAL A 316 -17.64 4.52 3.86
C VAL A 316 -17.40 4.68 2.37
N SER A 317 -16.13 4.89 2.00
CA SER A 317 -15.71 5.19 0.63
C SER A 317 -14.50 4.35 0.22
N CYS A 318 -14.15 4.37 -1.07
CA CYS A 318 -12.98 3.69 -1.61
C CYS A 318 -12.32 4.56 -2.68
N VAL A 319 -11.00 4.46 -2.80
CA VAL A 319 -10.24 5.17 -3.84
C VAL A 319 -9.66 4.14 -4.80
N THR A 320 -10.12 4.15 -6.04
CA THR A 320 -9.50 3.35 -7.10
C THR A 320 -8.13 3.94 -7.49
N ARG A 321 -7.17 3.05 -7.73
CA ARG A 321 -5.82 3.33 -8.24
C ARG A 321 -5.53 2.54 -9.53
N GLY A 322 -6.50 1.78 -10.02
CA GLY A 322 -6.39 0.97 -11.22
C GLY A 322 -6.66 1.71 -12.53
N ALA A 323 -6.79 3.03 -12.49
CA ALA A 323 -7.05 3.89 -13.66
C ALA A 323 -6.28 5.20 -13.55
N PRO A 324 -5.76 5.74 -14.67
CA PRO A 324 -5.15 7.06 -14.68
C PRO A 324 -6.17 8.12 -14.28
N LYS A 325 -5.70 9.19 -13.64
CA LYS A 325 -6.54 10.27 -13.13
C LYS A 325 -6.08 11.58 -13.73
N SER A 326 -7.03 12.44 -14.06
CA SER A 326 -6.74 13.81 -14.49
C SER A 326 -6.73 14.73 -13.27
N PRO A 327 -5.84 15.73 -13.25
CA PRO A 327 -5.83 16.75 -12.20
C PRO A 327 -7.18 17.48 -12.11
N VAL A 328 -7.69 17.63 -10.90
CA VAL A 328 -8.94 18.37 -10.62
C VAL A 328 -8.68 19.85 -10.39
N MET A 329 -7.47 20.20 -9.97
CA MET A 329 -7.04 21.59 -9.76
C MET A 329 -5.53 21.74 -9.94
N THR A 330 -5.12 22.98 -10.11
CA THR A 330 -3.72 23.42 -10.12
C THR A 330 -3.45 24.20 -8.84
N ILE A 331 -2.32 23.94 -8.18
CA ILE A 331 -1.90 24.56 -6.92
C ILE A 331 -0.58 25.28 -7.14
N SER A 332 -0.53 26.54 -6.70
CA SER A 332 0.64 27.43 -6.75
C SER A 332 1.00 27.93 -5.34
N ALA A 333 2.04 28.77 -5.22
CA ALA A 333 2.34 29.44 -3.95
C ALA A 333 1.20 30.33 -3.46
N ALA A 334 0.35 30.85 -4.37
CA ALA A 334 -0.79 31.68 -4.00
C ALA A 334 -1.87 30.90 -3.22
N ASP A 335 -1.93 29.58 -3.39
CA ASP A 335 -2.90 28.69 -2.73
C ASP A 335 -2.43 28.21 -1.35
N THR A 336 -1.18 28.51 -1.01
CA THR A 336 -0.51 28.02 0.19
C THR A 336 -0.89 28.87 1.42
N ALA A 337 -1.17 28.21 2.54
CA ALA A 337 -1.53 28.82 3.83
C ALA A 337 -0.41 28.71 4.89
N GLY A 338 0.69 28.02 4.59
CA GLY A 338 1.83 27.83 5.49
C GLY A 338 2.97 27.04 4.85
N PRO A 339 4.05 26.72 5.59
CA PRO A 339 5.16 25.94 5.04
C PRO A 339 4.72 24.51 4.66
N ILE A 340 5.23 24.01 3.54
CA ILE A 340 5.03 22.63 3.08
C ILE A 340 6.01 21.69 3.79
N GLU A 341 5.50 20.56 4.28
CA GLU A 341 6.31 19.45 4.78
C GLU A 341 6.51 18.44 3.64
N LEU A 342 7.76 18.15 3.28
CA LEU A 342 8.08 17.33 2.11
C LEU A 342 9.12 16.25 2.43
N ASP A 343 8.77 15.01 2.08
CA ASP A 343 9.69 13.92 1.84
C ASP A 343 10.00 13.83 0.34
N THR A 344 11.29 13.80 0.03
CA THR A 344 11.78 13.91 -1.34
C THR A 344 12.06 12.57 -2.00
N ALA A 345 11.99 11.46 -1.24
CA ALA A 345 12.25 10.13 -1.77
C ALA A 345 11.58 9.02 -0.95
N ALA A 346 11.22 7.93 -1.64
CA ALA A 346 10.80 6.70 -0.99
C ALA A 346 11.97 6.07 -0.24
N ASN A 347 11.68 5.47 0.92
CA ASN A 347 12.64 4.64 1.63
C ASN A 347 13.17 3.52 0.71
N VAL A 348 14.50 3.43 0.61
CA VAL A 348 15.24 2.43 -0.19
C VAL A 348 14.75 1.00 0.06
N LEU A 349 14.38 0.67 1.29
CA LEU A 349 13.87 -0.65 1.67
C LEU A 349 12.47 -0.95 1.11
N ASN A 350 11.65 0.08 0.94
CA ASN A 350 10.27 -0.05 0.49
C ASN A 350 10.12 0.22 -1.02
N ARG A 351 11.23 0.51 -1.72
CA ARG A 351 11.27 0.78 -3.15
C ARG A 351 11.57 -0.52 -3.91
N TYR A 352 10.52 -1.23 -4.32
CA TYR A 352 10.61 -2.53 -4.99
C TYR A 352 10.79 -2.35 -6.51
N ASN A 353 11.52 -3.24 -7.18
CA ASN A 353 11.60 -3.30 -8.66
C ASN A 353 11.07 -4.63 -9.22
N THR A 354 10.97 -5.64 -8.38
CA THR A 354 10.50 -6.97 -8.73
C THR A 354 9.56 -7.44 -7.64
N MET A 355 8.45 -8.08 -7.99
CA MET A 355 7.55 -8.66 -6.98
C MET A 355 6.86 -9.92 -7.53
N THR A 356 6.74 -10.94 -6.68
CA THR A 356 6.07 -12.20 -7.04
C THR A 356 4.65 -12.21 -6.49
N PRO A 357 3.61 -12.15 -7.33
CA PRO A 357 2.24 -12.23 -6.85
C PRO A 357 1.83 -13.67 -6.53
N ARG A 358 1.13 -13.88 -5.42
CA ARG A 358 0.42 -15.12 -5.10
C ARG A 358 -1.08 -14.91 -5.23
N TYR A 359 -1.76 -15.82 -5.91
CA TYR A 359 -3.18 -15.72 -6.22
C TYR A 359 -3.88 -17.06 -5.98
N LEU A 360 -5.20 -17.02 -5.90
CA LEU A 360 -6.06 -18.17 -5.62
C LEU A 360 -6.24 -19.03 -6.87
N SER A 361 -5.43 -20.07 -7.03
CA SER A 361 -5.38 -20.84 -8.29
C SER A 361 -6.35 -22.03 -8.31
N GLU A 362 -7.30 -22.05 -9.25
CA GLU A 362 -8.20 -23.20 -9.45
C GLU A 362 -7.41 -24.49 -9.79
N ALA A 363 -6.34 -24.37 -10.58
CA ALA A 363 -5.50 -25.52 -10.98
C ALA A 363 -4.78 -26.17 -9.78
N HIS A 364 -4.59 -25.43 -8.70
CA HIS A 364 -4.02 -25.88 -7.44
C HIS A 364 -5.07 -25.89 -6.33
N GLU A 365 -6.31 -26.29 -6.66
CA GLU A 365 -7.43 -26.47 -5.72
C GLU A 365 -7.77 -25.23 -4.88
N TRP A 366 -7.68 -24.05 -5.48
CA TRP A 366 -7.96 -22.79 -4.82
C TRP A 366 -7.04 -22.54 -3.61
N MET A 367 -5.77 -22.93 -3.75
CA MET A 367 -4.68 -22.57 -2.85
C MET A 367 -3.88 -21.37 -3.38
N LEU A 368 -3.34 -20.55 -2.47
CA LEU A 368 -2.51 -19.39 -2.81
C LEU A 368 -1.18 -19.84 -3.41
N THR A 369 -1.07 -19.71 -4.73
CA THR A 369 0.06 -20.17 -5.53
C THR A 369 0.79 -18.97 -6.15
N PRO A 370 2.14 -18.94 -6.15
CA PRO A 370 2.90 -17.90 -6.85
C PRO A 370 2.71 -17.96 -8.37
N ALA A 371 2.53 -16.80 -9.00
CA ALA A 371 2.65 -16.64 -10.44
C ALA A 371 4.09 -16.28 -10.84
N ALA A 372 4.31 -15.97 -12.13
CA ALA A 372 5.59 -15.46 -12.60
C ALA A 372 5.92 -14.11 -11.92
N PRO A 373 7.19 -13.88 -11.52
CA PRO A 373 7.61 -12.60 -11.00
C PRO A 373 7.37 -11.49 -12.03
N VAL A 374 6.89 -10.35 -11.55
CA VAL A 374 6.76 -9.12 -12.33
C VAL A 374 7.98 -8.27 -12.02
N SER A 375 8.72 -7.86 -13.05
CA SER A 375 9.91 -7.00 -12.93
C SER A 375 9.89 -5.88 -13.96
N SER A 376 10.54 -4.77 -13.60
CA SER A 376 10.81 -3.66 -14.50
C SER A 376 12.31 -3.53 -14.72
N SER A 377 12.77 -3.65 -15.97
CA SER A 377 14.18 -3.43 -16.31
C SER A 377 14.62 -2.01 -16.00
N VAL A 378 13.76 -1.01 -16.28
CA VAL A 378 14.01 0.41 -15.99
C VAL A 378 14.29 0.62 -14.50
N TYR A 379 13.45 0.06 -13.63
CA TYR A 379 13.61 0.22 -12.18
C TYR A 379 14.82 -0.56 -11.62
N VAL A 380 15.18 -1.68 -12.25
CA VAL A 380 16.40 -2.43 -11.91
C VAL A 380 17.65 -1.62 -12.30
N GLU A 381 17.65 -1.00 -13.48
CA GLU A 381 18.74 -0.14 -13.94
C GLU A 381 18.91 1.10 -13.04
N GLU A 382 17.80 1.76 -12.66
CA GLU A 382 17.80 2.86 -11.67
C GLU A 382 18.39 2.43 -10.31
N ASP A 383 18.20 1.17 -9.92
CA ASP A 383 18.78 0.57 -8.71
C ASP A 383 20.19 0.01 -8.91
N ARG A 384 20.89 0.42 -9.98
CA ARG A 384 22.26 -0.02 -10.34
C ARG A 384 22.37 -1.53 -10.53
N GLY A 385 21.33 -2.13 -11.11
CA GLY A 385 21.26 -3.56 -11.38
C GLY A 385 20.88 -4.43 -10.18
N ARG A 386 20.58 -3.85 -9.01
CA ARG A 386 20.22 -4.61 -7.81
C ARG A 386 18.74 -5.01 -7.86
N VAL A 387 18.47 -6.32 -7.76
CA VAL A 387 17.09 -6.83 -7.66
C VAL A 387 16.58 -6.64 -6.23
N ARG A 388 15.48 -5.91 -6.09
CA ARG A 388 14.73 -5.72 -4.85
C ARG A 388 13.39 -6.40 -5.00
N SER A 389 13.32 -7.61 -4.47
CA SER A 389 12.17 -8.50 -4.58
C SER A 389 11.40 -8.65 -3.28
N ASP A 390 10.07 -8.66 -3.37
CA ASP A 390 9.19 -9.16 -2.30
C ASP A 390 8.15 -10.12 -2.90
N GLN A 391 7.40 -10.79 -2.03
CA GLN A 391 6.22 -11.58 -2.37
C GLN A 391 4.95 -10.90 -1.85
N ARG A 392 3.92 -10.89 -2.69
CA ARG A 392 2.64 -10.23 -2.38
C ARG A 392 1.47 -11.17 -2.58
N ASP A 393 0.65 -11.28 -1.54
CA ASP A 393 -0.53 -12.13 -1.57
C ASP A 393 -1.76 -11.32 -2.03
N TYR A 394 -2.51 -11.91 -2.95
CA TYR A 394 -3.78 -11.42 -3.46
C TYR A 394 -4.85 -12.50 -3.20
N PRO A 395 -5.32 -12.63 -1.95
CA PRO A 395 -6.08 -13.79 -1.48
C PRO A 395 -7.44 -13.98 -2.16
N TYR A 396 -8.00 -12.93 -2.75
CA TYR A 396 -9.30 -12.96 -3.43
C TYR A 396 -9.21 -12.83 -4.96
N VAL A 397 -8.00 -12.89 -5.53
CA VAL A 397 -7.78 -12.84 -6.98
C VAL A 397 -7.60 -14.26 -7.51
N SER A 398 -8.39 -14.66 -8.50
CA SER A 398 -8.36 -16.03 -9.05
C SER A 398 -7.53 -16.18 -10.33
N PHE A 399 -7.16 -15.08 -10.98
CA PHE A 399 -6.47 -15.10 -12.27
C PHE A 399 -5.04 -14.57 -12.15
N ALA A 400 -4.07 -15.32 -12.71
CA ALA A 400 -2.67 -14.93 -12.71
C ALA A 400 -2.41 -13.57 -13.39
N LYS A 401 -3.13 -13.29 -14.48
CA LYS A 401 -3.02 -12.01 -15.20
C LYS A 401 -3.40 -10.82 -14.32
N GLN A 402 -4.58 -10.87 -13.70
CA GLN A 402 -5.05 -9.82 -12.78
C GLN A 402 -4.08 -9.65 -11.61
N ALA A 403 -3.57 -10.75 -11.05
CA ALA A 403 -2.60 -10.68 -9.96
C ALA A 403 -1.28 -10.02 -10.41
N ALA A 404 -0.82 -10.27 -11.64
CA ALA A 404 0.35 -9.62 -12.21
C ALA A 404 0.13 -8.12 -12.46
N GLU A 405 -1.04 -7.71 -12.95
CA GLU A 405 -1.38 -6.29 -13.18
C GLU A 405 -1.45 -5.51 -11.86
N LEU A 406 -2.10 -6.06 -10.83
CA LEU A 406 -2.15 -5.45 -9.49
C LEU A 406 -0.75 -5.40 -8.85
N CYS A 407 0.07 -6.43 -9.06
CA CYS A 407 1.47 -6.47 -8.62
C CYS A 407 2.32 -5.40 -9.29
N ALA A 408 2.15 -5.20 -10.60
CA ALA A 408 2.81 -4.11 -11.32
C ALA A 408 2.38 -2.74 -10.77
N LEU A 409 1.09 -2.53 -10.50
CA LEU A 409 0.62 -1.29 -9.86
C LEU A 409 1.27 -1.07 -8.49
N ASP A 410 1.37 -2.10 -7.66
CA ASP A 410 2.02 -2.01 -6.35
C ASP A 410 3.51 -1.68 -6.46
N ILE A 411 4.23 -2.26 -7.44
CA ILE A 411 5.62 -1.89 -7.74
C ILE A 411 5.70 -0.42 -8.13
N ALA A 412 4.84 0.06 -9.03
CA ALA A 412 4.86 1.45 -9.47
C ALA A 412 4.50 2.40 -8.32
N HIS A 413 3.50 2.07 -7.49
CA HIS A 413 3.17 2.85 -6.30
C HIS A 413 4.33 2.93 -5.30
N SER A 414 5.14 1.86 -5.18
CA SER A 414 6.33 1.88 -4.33
C SER A 414 7.43 2.84 -4.81
N ARG A 415 7.35 3.28 -6.08
CA ARG A 415 8.26 4.23 -6.72
C ARG A 415 7.82 5.68 -6.55
N GLU A 416 6.55 5.93 -6.22
CA GLU A 416 6.00 7.25 -5.95
C GLU A 416 6.44 7.73 -4.56
N GLY A 417 7.70 8.16 -4.47
CA GLY A 417 8.38 8.43 -3.21
C GLY A 417 8.30 9.85 -2.69
N ILE A 418 7.93 10.80 -3.56
CA ILE A 418 7.77 12.19 -3.18
C ILE A 418 6.41 12.30 -2.48
N ALA A 419 6.40 12.63 -1.20
CA ALA A 419 5.18 12.67 -0.39
C ALA A 419 5.28 13.79 0.65
N GLY A 420 4.14 14.28 1.14
CA GLY A 420 4.20 15.39 2.07
C GLY A 420 2.86 15.78 2.65
N ARG A 421 2.89 16.86 3.42
CA ARG A 421 1.71 17.52 3.96
C ARG A 421 1.76 18.99 3.59
N TRP A 422 0.71 19.46 2.92
CA TRP A 422 0.60 20.84 2.44
C TRP A 422 -0.54 21.56 3.16
N PRO A 423 -0.27 22.66 3.89
CA PRO A 423 -1.29 23.59 4.34
C PRO A 423 -1.75 24.50 3.20
N LEU A 424 -3.00 24.34 2.79
CA LEU A 424 -3.65 25.08 1.70
C LEU A 424 -4.77 25.97 2.24
N LYS A 425 -5.15 26.97 1.44
CA LYS A 425 -6.24 27.89 1.75
C LYS A 425 -7.61 27.19 1.72
N ALA A 426 -8.58 27.80 2.39
CA ALA A 426 -9.92 27.25 2.60
C ALA A 426 -10.68 26.80 1.34
N TYR A 427 -10.48 27.47 0.19
CA TYR A 427 -11.15 27.08 -1.06
C TYR A 427 -10.61 25.77 -1.64
N CYS A 428 -9.40 25.33 -1.26
CA CYS A 428 -8.86 24.02 -1.64
C CYS A 428 -9.56 22.86 -0.94
N ARG A 429 -10.62 23.13 -0.14
CA ARG A 429 -11.51 22.11 0.44
C ARG A 429 -12.36 21.38 -0.61
N GLU A 430 -12.21 21.69 -1.88
CA GLU A 430 -12.78 20.88 -2.97
C GLU A 430 -11.96 19.62 -3.25
N LEU A 431 -10.67 19.59 -2.88
CA LEU A 431 -9.86 18.37 -3.01
C LEU A 431 -10.39 17.26 -2.14
N GLU A 432 -10.62 16.09 -2.73
CA GLU A 432 -11.05 14.92 -1.98
C GLU A 432 -9.95 13.85 -1.98
N PRO A 433 -9.89 13.00 -0.94
CA PRO A 433 -9.01 11.84 -0.95
C PRO A 433 -9.24 10.99 -2.21
N GLY A 434 -8.17 10.78 -2.98
CA GLY A 434 -8.18 10.08 -4.25
C GLY A 434 -8.17 10.96 -5.50
N ASP A 435 -8.27 12.28 -5.36
CA ASP A 435 -8.10 13.24 -6.45
C ASP A 435 -6.64 13.54 -6.72
N VAL A 436 -6.36 14.00 -7.94
CA VAL A 436 -5.03 14.43 -8.35
C VAL A 436 -5.03 15.94 -8.52
N PHE A 437 -3.96 16.62 -8.14
CA PHE A 437 -3.75 18.03 -8.42
C PHE A 437 -2.36 18.24 -9.02
N THR A 438 -2.22 19.25 -9.88
CA THR A 438 -0.94 19.62 -10.48
C THR A 438 -0.33 20.77 -9.68
N VAL A 439 0.98 20.74 -9.47
CA VAL A 439 1.72 21.87 -8.91
C VAL A 439 2.25 22.74 -10.05
N ASP A 440 1.96 24.04 -10.01
CA ASP A 440 2.44 25.04 -10.97
C ASP A 440 3.00 26.21 -10.16
N GLU A 441 4.27 26.09 -9.80
CA GLU A 441 5.00 27.09 -9.04
C GLU A 441 6.51 26.91 -9.31
N PRO A 442 7.11 27.72 -10.19
CA PRO A 442 8.52 27.61 -10.55
C PRO A 442 9.49 27.70 -9.36
N GLY A 443 9.06 28.29 -8.24
CA GLY A 443 9.84 28.34 -7.00
C GLY A 443 9.86 27.04 -6.18
N LEU A 444 8.97 26.08 -6.46
CA LEU A 444 8.86 24.83 -5.72
C LEU A 444 9.57 23.67 -6.44
N LEU A 445 10.20 22.79 -5.66
CA LEU A 445 10.82 21.55 -6.14
C LEU A 445 9.82 20.55 -6.77
N LEU A 446 8.53 20.85 -6.65
CA LEU A 446 7.41 20.05 -7.13
C LEU A 446 6.82 20.59 -8.44
N ASP A 447 7.39 21.65 -9.01
CA ASP A 447 6.85 22.32 -10.20
C ASP A 447 6.60 21.35 -11.37
N GLY A 448 5.42 21.48 -12.00
CA GLY A 448 4.97 20.66 -13.12
C GLY A 448 4.58 19.22 -12.75
N MET A 449 4.60 18.84 -11.47
CA MET A 449 4.27 17.47 -11.06
C MET A 449 2.81 17.30 -10.65
N ASP A 450 2.29 16.12 -10.95
CA ASP A 450 0.99 15.66 -10.48
C ASP A 450 1.11 14.94 -9.13
N MET A 451 0.20 15.28 -8.21
CA MET A 451 0.15 14.78 -6.85
C MET A 451 -1.22 14.17 -6.55
N LEU A 452 -1.25 12.98 -5.98
CA LEU A 452 -2.44 12.31 -5.47
C LEU A 452 -2.70 12.74 -4.02
N ALA A 453 -3.88 13.29 -3.76
CA ALA A 453 -4.37 13.53 -2.40
C ALA A 453 -4.72 12.19 -1.73
N LEU A 454 -4.02 11.85 -0.65
CA LEU A 454 -4.25 10.63 0.14
C LEU A 454 -5.24 10.86 1.26
N ASP A 455 -5.14 12.00 1.93
CA ASP A 455 -6.00 12.39 3.03
C ASP A 455 -6.15 13.92 3.09
N ARG A 456 -7.22 14.37 3.72
CA ARG A 456 -7.49 15.80 3.92
C ARG A 456 -8.09 16.05 5.29
N ASP A 457 -7.48 16.99 6.01
CA ASP A 457 -7.98 17.52 7.27
C ASP A 457 -8.31 19.02 7.13
N TYR A 458 -9.32 19.51 7.85
CA TYR A 458 -9.73 20.90 7.84
C TYR A 458 -9.75 21.46 9.26
N ASP A 459 -8.94 22.49 9.49
CA ASP A 459 -8.92 23.22 10.74
C ASP A 459 -9.84 24.45 10.67
N PRO A 460 -10.96 24.47 11.40
CA PRO A 460 -11.89 25.60 11.39
C PRO A 460 -11.37 26.83 12.14
N GLU A 461 -10.37 26.71 13.02
CA GLU A 461 -9.83 27.85 13.77
C GLU A 461 -8.90 28.70 12.92
N THR A 462 -8.09 28.05 12.08
CA THR A 462 -7.11 28.69 11.19
C THR A 462 -7.58 28.79 9.74
N ASP A 463 -8.77 28.26 9.44
CA ASP A 463 -9.34 28.14 8.10
C ASP A 463 -8.39 27.51 7.07
N THR A 464 -7.57 26.57 7.54
CA THR A 464 -6.51 25.90 6.76
C THR A 464 -6.91 24.47 6.43
N VAL A 465 -6.67 24.07 5.19
CA VAL A 465 -6.89 22.72 4.69
C VAL A 465 -5.55 22.00 4.60
N TYR A 466 -5.35 20.96 5.38
CA TYR A 466 -4.15 20.13 5.30
C TYR A 466 -4.38 18.96 4.36
N VAL A 467 -3.61 18.91 3.28
CA VAL A 467 -3.64 17.79 2.32
C VAL A 467 -2.39 16.95 2.49
N VAL A 468 -2.57 15.65 2.74
CA VAL A 468 -1.48 14.67 2.66
C VAL A 468 -1.45 14.15 1.24
N PHE A 469 -0.28 14.21 0.59
CA PHE A 469 -0.15 13.88 -0.82
C PHE A 469 1.04 12.95 -1.10
N VAL A 470 0.99 12.33 -2.27
CA VAL A 470 2.10 11.56 -2.86
C VAL A 470 2.16 11.85 -4.35
N SER A 471 3.35 11.79 -4.94
CA SER A 471 3.56 11.85 -6.39
C SER A 471 2.65 10.86 -7.14
N GLU A 472 2.15 11.30 -8.29
CA GLU A 472 1.28 10.51 -9.14
C GLU A 472 1.72 10.63 -10.59
N THR A 473 2.36 9.58 -11.11
CA THR A 473 2.78 9.53 -12.51
C THR A 473 1.68 8.93 -13.39
N PRO A 474 1.12 9.67 -14.37
CA PRO A 474 0.00 9.18 -15.18
C PRO A 474 0.29 7.89 -15.98
N GLY A 475 1.54 7.71 -16.42
CA GLY A 475 1.95 6.56 -17.26
C GLY A 475 1.99 5.21 -16.53
N LYS A 476 1.97 5.19 -15.19
CA LYS A 476 2.16 3.94 -14.42
C LYS A 476 1.08 2.89 -14.65
N VAL A 477 -0.17 3.34 -14.81
CA VAL A 477 -1.30 2.42 -14.99
C VAL A 477 -1.23 1.75 -16.36
N ALA A 478 -0.80 2.47 -17.40
CA ALA A 478 -0.66 1.91 -18.74
C ALA A 478 0.41 0.80 -18.79
N TRP A 479 1.55 1.00 -18.10
CA TRP A 479 2.54 -0.06 -17.93
C TRP A 479 2.00 -1.25 -17.14
N ALA A 480 1.36 -1.01 -16.01
CA ALA A 480 0.87 -2.08 -15.14
C ALA A 480 -0.21 -2.96 -15.82
N LEU A 481 -1.01 -2.37 -16.70
CA LEU A 481 -2.00 -3.08 -17.53
C LEU A 481 -1.39 -3.72 -18.80
N GLY A 482 -0.06 -3.68 -18.96
CA GLY A 482 0.65 -4.21 -20.13
C GLY A 482 0.40 -3.45 -21.43
N GLN A 483 -0.14 -2.23 -21.37
CA GLN A 483 -0.37 -1.37 -22.53
C GLN A 483 0.90 -0.64 -22.96
N GLN A 484 1.88 -0.52 -22.06
CA GLN A 484 3.23 -0.02 -22.33
C GLN A 484 4.28 -1.04 -21.89
N ALA A 485 5.36 -1.15 -22.66
CA ALA A 485 6.42 -2.13 -22.40
C ALA A 485 7.28 -1.77 -21.18
N ASN A 486 7.52 -0.48 -20.97
CA ASN A 486 8.37 0.04 -19.91
C ASN A 486 7.57 0.99 -19.02
N PRO A 487 7.81 0.98 -17.69
CA PRO A 487 7.20 1.98 -16.83
C PRO A 487 7.82 3.36 -17.04
N SER A 488 7.10 4.38 -16.61
CA SER A 488 7.67 5.71 -16.45
C SER A 488 8.80 5.69 -15.41
N PRO A 489 9.87 6.50 -15.60
CA PRO A 489 10.94 6.63 -14.62
C PRO A 489 10.40 7.03 -13.24
N THR A 490 11.15 6.70 -12.19
CA THR A 490 10.82 7.16 -10.83
C THR A 490 10.74 8.70 -10.81
N PRO A 491 9.68 9.31 -10.23
CA PRO A 491 9.60 10.75 -10.10
C PRO A 491 10.83 11.32 -9.40
N ALA A 492 11.38 12.39 -9.95
CA ALA A 492 12.50 13.11 -9.39
C ALA A 492 12.11 14.57 -9.29
N LEU A 493 12.44 15.22 -8.17
CA LEU A 493 12.25 16.65 -7.96
C LEU A 493 12.79 17.44 -9.15
N SER A 494 12.11 18.53 -9.50
CA SER A 494 12.64 19.45 -10.51
C SER A 494 14.03 19.91 -10.05
N ALA A 495 14.96 19.98 -11.00
CA ALA A 495 16.27 20.55 -10.70
C ALA A 495 16.05 21.95 -10.11
N ARG A 496 16.82 22.28 -9.07
CA ARG A 496 16.86 23.66 -8.57
C ARG A 496 17.05 24.58 -9.77
N HIS A 497 16.19 25.58 -9.95
CA HIS A 497 16.36 26.53 -11.03
C HIS A 497 17.72 27.21 -10.88
N ASP A 498 18.67 26.82 -11.74
CA ASP A 498 19.96 27.48 -11.85
C ASP A 498 19.73 28.95 -12.23
N LEU A 499 20.60 29.83 -11.76
CA LEU A 499 20.52 31.24 -12.10
C LEU A 499 20.73 31.39 -13.63
N ASN A 500 19.75 31.97 -14.33
CA ASN A 500 19.85 32.18 -15.78
C ASN A 500 21.01 33.12 -16.13
N ALA A 501 21.62 32.93 -17.30
CA ALA A 501 22.61 33.84 -17.83
C ALA A 501 21.97 35.20 -18.16
N PRO A 502 22.71 36.32 -18.09
CA PRO A 502 22.22 37.62 -18.53
C PRO A 502 21.72 37.59 -19.98
N ASP A 503 20.52 38.07 -20.25
CA ASP A 503 19.96 38.16 -21.60
C ASP A 503 20.92 38.94 -22.50
N PRO A 504 21.37 38.38 -23.64
CA PRO A 504 22.19 39.09 -24.60
C PRO A 504 21.63 40.46 -25.00
N ASP A 505 20.32 40.66 -25.01
CA ASP A 505 19.72 41.94 -25.42
C ASP A 505 19.64 42.97 -24.27
N ALA A 506 19.88 42.55 -23.02
CA ALA A 506 19.81 43.41 -21.84
C ALA A 506 21.10 44.22 -21.55
N TRP A 507 22.18 44.00 -22.32
CA TRP A 507 23.45 44.70 -22.10
C TRP A 507 24.21 45.01 -23.39
N ASP A 508 25.07 46.02 -23.35
CA ASP A 508 25.96 46.37 -24.46
C ASP A 508 27.32 46.87 -23.97
N VAL A 509 28.30 46.94 -24.87
CA VAL A 509 29.66 47.42 -24.59
C VAL A 509 29.94 48.68 -25.39
N VAL A 510 30.18 49.77 -24.69
CA VAL A 510 30.49 51.08 -25.27
C VAL A 510 31.98 51.35 -25.15
N ILE A 511 32.68 51.58 -26.26
CA ILE A 511 34.10 51.97 -26.22
C ILE A 511 34.21 53.43 -25.73
N VAL A 512 35.12 53.69 -24.79
CA VAL A 512 35.29 55.03 -24.22
C VAL A 512 35.79 55.99 -25.32
N PRO A 513 35.05 57.06 -25.65
CA PRO A 513 35.48 58.02 -26.66
C PRO A 513 36.64 58.89 -26.15
N PRO A 514 37.46 59.48 -27.04
CA PRO A 514 38.51 60.42 -26.64
C PRO A 514 37.92 61.60 -25.87
N SER A 515 38.64 62.09 -24.85
CA SER A 515 38.22 63.26 -24.09
C SER A 515 38.19 64.52 -24.98
N PRO A 516 37.43 65.57 -24.61
CA PRO A 516 37.37 66.83 -25.37
C PRO A 516 38.74 67.51 -25.57
N GLU A 517 39.75 67.15 -24.79
CA GLU A 517 41.12 67.66 -24.86
C GLU A 517 42.06 66.80 -25.73
N GLY A 518 41.54 65.77 -26.42
CA GLY A 518 42.31 64.93 -27.35
C GLY A 518 43.18 63.86 -26.68
N VAL A 519 43.11 63.73 -25.36
CA VAL A 519 43.74 62.63 -24.60
C VAL A 519 42.76 61.46 -24.50
N SER A 520 43.22 60.25 -24.82
CA SER A 520 42.42 59.03 -24.69
C SER A 520 43.24 57.93 -24.01
N THR A 521 42.63 57.27 -23.04
CA THR A 521 43.11 56.01 -22.47
C THR A 521 42.24 54.88 -23.03
N PRO A 522 42.83 53.78 -23.53
CA PRO A 522 42.07 52.61 -23.98
C PRO A 522 41.20 52.03 -22.85
N GLY A 523 39.89 52.02 -23.07
CA GLY A 523 38.90 51.52 -22.11
C GLY A 523 37.53 51.29 -22.75
N ALA A 524 36.69 50.52 -22.07
CA ALA A 524 35.30 50.27 -22.45
C ALA A 524 34.37 50.39 -21.25
N GLU A 525 33.08 50.58 -21.48
CA GLU A 525 32.03 50.63 -20.47
C GLU A 525 30.96 49.58 -20.80
N VAL A 526 30.72 48.65 -19.89
CA VAL A 526 29.62 47.69 -19.99
C VAL A 526 28.38 48.32 -19.39
N VAL A 527 27.30 48.42 -20.16
CA VAL A 527 26.00 48.91 -19.70
C VAL A 527 25.03 47.75 -19.68
N ILE A 528 24.42 47.46 -18.53
CA ILE A 528 23.47 46.36 -18.37
C ILE A 528 22.25 46.79 -17.57
N ASP A 529 21.07 46.44 -18.09
CA ASP A 529 19.83 46.46 -17.33
C ASP A 529 19.67 45.10 -16.65
N ILE A 530 19.53 45.08 -15.33
CA ILE A 530 19.42 43.83 -14.58
C ILE A 530 18.07 43.17 -14.88
N ASP A 531 18.13 42.00 -15.52
CA ASP A 531 16.98 41.23 -16.00
C ASP A 531 16.62 40.04 -15.08
N ASN A 532 17.42 39.81 -14.04
CA ASN A 532 17.23 38.72 -13.09
C ASN A 532 17.11 39.22 -11.65
N VAL A 533 15.90 39.12 -11.09
CA VAL A 533 15.55 39.61 -9.75
C VAL A 533 16.26 38.84 -8.63
N ARG A 534 16.74 37.61 -8.89
CA ARG A 534 17.44 36.77 -7.91
C ARG A 534 18.96 36.99 -7.90
N ALA A 535 19.49 37.77 -8.84
CA ALA A 535 20.92 38.04 -8.92
C ALA A 535 21.33 39.03 -7.82
N GLU A 536 22.36 38.68 -7.06
CA GLU A 536 22.92 39.54 -6.00
C GLU A 536 24.18 40.26 -6.48
N ASP A 537 25.02 39.59 -7.27
CA ASP A 537 26.23 40.14 -7.84
C ASP A 537 26.25 39.90 -9.37
N LEU A 538 26.86 40.85 -10.09
CA LEU A 538 27.25 40.72 -11.48
C LEU A 538 28.78 40.56 -11.57
N VAL A 539 29.24 39.55 -12.29
CA VAL A 539 30.66 39.33 -12.60
C VAL A 539 30.92 39.72 -14.04
N VAL A 540 31.89 40.63 -14.24
CA VAL A 540 32.34 41.10 -15.55
C VAL A 540 33.73 40.56 -15.82
N GLU A 541 33.88 39.85 -16.92
CA GLU A 541 35.14 39.25 -17.35
C GLU A 541 35.50 39.67 -18.78
N ILE A 542 36.81 39.67 -19.07
CA ILE A 542 37.34 39.89 -20.43
C ILE A 542 38.30 38.78 -20.83
N GLY A 543 38.39 38.51 -22.13
CA GLY A 543 39.28 37.50 -22.68
C GLY A 543 39.78 37.87 -24.09
N PRO A 544 40.92 37.30 -24.52
CA PRO A 544 41.48 37.54 -25.85
C PRO A 544 40.73 36.77 -26.96
N SER A 545 39.79 35.90 -26.60
CA SER A 545 38.94 35.14 -27.52
C SER A 545 37.61 34.77 -26.87
N ALA A 546 36.61 34.37 -27.67
CA ALA A 546 35.34 33.83 -27.17
C ALA A 546 35.48 32.51 -26.38
N ALA A 547 36.65 31.85 -26.41
CA ALA A 547 36.93 30.65 -25.62
C ALA A 547 37.73 30.96 -24.33
N GLY A 548 38.07 32.23 -24.08
CA GLY A 548 38.96 32.65 -23.00
C GLY A 548 40.45 32.60 -23.41
N PRO A 549 41.38 32.53 -22.44
CA PRO A 549 41.15 32.54 -20.99
C PRO A 549 40.47 33.82 -20.51
N TRP A 550 39.60 33.71 -19.50
CA TRP A 550 38.83 34.82 -18.95
C TRP A 550 39.51 35.40 -17.71
N ARG A 551 39.60 36.73 -17.67
CA ARG A 551 40.09 37.51 -16.53
C ARG A 551 38.93 38.30 -15.93
N VAL A 552 38.71 38.16 -14.63
CA VAL A 552 37.71 38.97 -13.91
C VAL A 552 38.19 40.42 -13.86
N VAL A 553 37.40 41.32 -14.45
CA VAL A 553 37.62 42.77 -14.40
C VAL A 553 37.02 43.32 -13.12
N LYS A 554 35.78 42.94 -12.84
CA LYS A 554 35.05 43.45 -11.68
C LYS A 554 33.92 42.53 -11.28
N THR A 555 33.66 42.48 -9.97
CA THR A 555 32.40 41.97 -9.42
C THR A 555 31.65 43.16 -8.82
N VAL A 556 30.39 43.32 -9.18
CA VAL A 556 29.55 44.45 -8.76
C VAL A 556 28.31 43.90 -8.08
N THR A 557 28.09 44.27 -6.82
CA THR A 557 26.84 43.98 -6.13
C THR A 557 25.71 44.77 -6.77
N ILE A 558 24.64 44.06 -7.09
CA ILE A 558 23.49 44.60 -7.78
C ILE A 558 22.70 45.48 -6.82
N ILE A 559 22.53 46.73 -7.23
CA ILE A 559 21.60 47.68 -6.65
C ILE A 559 20.57 48.00 -7.74
N ASP A 560 19.29 48.03 -7.37
CA ASP A 560 18.16 48.14 -8.29
C ASP A 560 18.39 49.21 -9.39
N GLY A 561 18.18 48.83 -10.66
CA GLY A 561 18.37 49.69 -11.83
C GLY A 561 19.47 49.26 -12.83
N GLN A 562 19.84 50.18 -13.73
CA GLN A 562 20.86 50.00 -14.76
C GLN A 562 22.27 50.17 -14.17
N LEU A 563 23.17 49.22 -14.42
CA LEU A 563 24.57 49.29 -14.02
C LEU A 563 25.46 49.69 -15.20
N ARG A 564 26.47 50.52 -14.90
CA ARG A 564 27.54 50.89 -15.82
C ARG A 564 28.89 50.53 -15.21
N ILE A 565 29.62 49.62 -15.86
CA ILE A 565 30.86 49.06 -15.35
C ILE A 565 32.03 49.45 -16.27
N PRO A 566 32.98 50.30 -15.80
CA PRO A 566 34.17 50.60 -16.57
C PRO A 566 35.12 49.39 -16.60
N VAL A 567 35.61 49.07 -17.79
CA VAL A 567 36.67 48.12 -18.09
C VAL A 567 37.93 48.92 -18.42
N ASN A 568 38.80 49.01 -17.43
CA ASN A 568 40.11 49.65 -17.53
C ASN A 568 41.18 48.58 -17.76
N GLU A 569 42.39 48.95 -18.19
CA GLU A 569 43.52 48.03 -18.47
C GLU A 569 43.45 47.27 -19.81
N LEU A 570 42.99 47.95 -20.86
CA LEU A 570 43.12 47.47 -22.24
C LEU A 570 44.34 48.11 -22.90
N SER A 571 45.01 47.38 -23.80
CA SER A 571 46.09 47.92 -24.62
C SER A 571 45.52 48.67 -25.83
N PRO A 572 46.23 49.67 -26.38
CA PRO A 572 45.78 50.38 -27.58
C PRO A 572 45.54 49.44 -28.75
N GLY A 573 44.36 49.50 -29.36
CA GLY A 573 43.98 48.62 -30.48
C GLY A 573 43.79 47.14 -30.12
N GLU A 574 43.76 46.78 -28.82
CA GLU A 574 43.55 45.40 -28.37
C GLU A 574 42.15 44.90 -28.78
N VAL A 575 42.09 43.69 -29.35
CA VAL A 575 40.84 43.00 -29.64
C VAL A 575 40.48 42.11 -28.46
N PHE A 576 39.29 42.31 -27.89
CA PHE A 576 38.84 41.61 -26.69
C PHE A 576 37.36 41.18 -26.78
N TRP A 577 36.99 40.20 -25.96
CA TRP A 577 35.62 39.76 -25.72
C TRP A 577 35.23 40.06 -24.28
N VAL A 578 33.94 40.32 -24.06
CA VAL A 578 33.36 40.53 -22.73
C VAL A 578 32.44 39.35 -22.42
N ALA A 579 32.55 38.81 -21.20
CA ALA A 579 31.66 37.79 -20.68
C ALA A 579 31.01 38.29 -19.37
N LEU A 580 29.68 38.15 -19.28
CA LEU A 580 28.90 38.49 -18.10
C LEU A 580 28.27 37.25 -17.48
N SER A 581 28.31 37.15 -16.15
CA SER A 581 27.51 36.17 -15.39
C SER A 581 26.97 36.80 -14.11
N TYR A 582 25.84 36.30 -13.65
CA TYR A 582 25.29 36.63 -12.35
C TYR A 582 25.78 35.67 -11.28
N ARG A 583 25.67 36.08 -10.02
CA ARG A 583 25.89 35.25 -8.85
C ARG A 583 24.86 35.57 -7.77
N SER A 584 24.43 34.54 -7.07
CA SER A 584 23.65 34.64 -5.83
C SER A 584 24.30 33.79 -4.74
N THR A 585 24.19 34.21 -3.49
CA THR A 585 24.60 33.42 -2.32
C THR A 585 23.88 32.08 -2.27
N ASP A 586 22.61 32.07 -2.69
CA ASP A 586 21.79 30.88 -2.66
C ASP A 586 22.09 29.97 -3.86
N ASP A 587 22.12 30.51 -5.08
CA ASP A 587 22.10 29.71 -6.33
C ASP A 587 23.47 29.55 -7.02
N GLY A 588 24.53 30.21 -6.54
CA GLY A 588 25.86 30.16 -7.18
C GLY A 588 25.95 30.98 -8.46
N PRO A 589 26.97 30.75 -9.33
CA PRO A 589 27.17 31.51 -10.55
C PRO A 589 26.29 31.02 -11.72
N SER A 590 25.72 31.94 -12.50
CA SER A 590 25.04 31.62 -13.76
C SER A 590 26.02 31.21 -14.87
N PRO A 591 25.54 30.60 -15.97
CA PRO A 591 26.29 30.53 -17.22
C PRO A 591 26.66 31.95 -17.71
N LYS A 592 27.70 32.03 -18.54
CA LYS A 592 28.21 33.31 -19.08
C LYS A 592 27.53 33.65 -20.40
N THR A 593 27.17 34.92 -20.58
CA THR A 593 26.80 35.50 -21.87
C THR A 593 27.99 36.27 -22.43
N ILE A 594 28.38 36.00 -23.68
CA ILE A 594 29.60 36.51 -24.30
C ILE A 594 29.25 37.41 -25.49
N LYS A 595 29.88 38.58 -25.57
CA LYS A 595 29.84 39.46 -26.74
C LYS A 595 31.24 39.88 -27.20
N GLY A 596 31.36 40.14 -28.50
CA GLY A 596 32.57 40.60 -29.15
C GLY A 596 32.71 40.04 -30.58
N PRO A 597 33.83 40.28 -31.26
CA PRO A 597 34.98 41.07 -30.78
C PRO A 597 34.70 42.56 -30.67
N PHE A 598 35.34 43.20 -29.69
CA PHE A 598 35.46 44.65 -29.56
C PHE A 598 36.91 45.08 -29.72
N THR A 599 37.16 46.31 -30.18
CA THR A 599 38.51 46.88 -30.36
C THR A 599 38.68 48.10 -29.46
N ALA A 600 39.69 48.07 -28.60
CA ALA A 600 40.03 49.18 -27.71
C ALA A 600 40.52 50.41 -28.51
N GLY A 601 40.23 51.61 -28.01
CA GLY A 601 40.71 52.86 -28.62
C GLY A 601 42.23 53.02 -28.57
N ASP A 602 42.76 53.98 -29.33
CA ASP A 602 44.19 54.30 -29.32
C ASP A 602 44.61 55.08 -28.05
N LEU A 603 45.83 54.84 -27.57
CA LEU A 603 46.44 55.69 -26.55
C LEU A 603 47.09 56.90 -27.23
N VAL A 604 46.62 58.10 -26.88
CA VAL A 604 47.21 59.36 -27.34
C VAL A 604 47.93 60.01 -26.16
N SER A 605 49.27 59.98 -26.19
CA SER A 605 50.16 60.57 -25.17
C SER A 605 50.83 61.83 -25.71
N ASN A 606 51.01 62.84 -24.86
CA ASN A 606 51.72 64.08 -25.18
C ASN A 606 53.14 64.00 -24.59
N ASP A 607 54.16 63.91 -25.47
CA ASP A 607 55.63 64.04 -25.23
C ASP A 607 56.48 62.73 -25.24
N THR A 608 57.44 62.61 -26.18
CA THR A 608 58.34 61.45 -26.39
C THR A 608 59.82 61.84 -26.58
N THR A 609 60.34 62.83 -25.85
CA THR A 609 61.64 63.47 -26.13
C THR A 609 62.91 62.81 -25.54
N HIS A 610 62.94 61.55 -25.09
CA HIS A 610 64.10 60.99 -24.35
C HIS A 610 64.79 59.73 -24.92
N LEU A 611 64.81 59.51 -26.25
CA LEU A 611 65.42 58.29 -26.84
C LEU A 611 66.63 58.48 -27.78
N ASN A 612 67.35 59.62 -27.74
CA ASN A 612 68.53 59.83 -28.59
C ASN A 612 69.85 60.10 -27.81
N GLY A 613 70.45 59.04 -27.25
CA GLY A 613 71.85 59.08 -26.77
C GLY A 613 72.38 57.75 -26.19
N GLU A 614 73.16 57.03 -27.02
CA GLU A 614 74.13 55.91 -26.78
C GLU A 614 73.78 54.75 -25.81
N PRO A 615 73.81 53.46 -26.29
CA PRO A 615 75.05 52.67 -26.24
C PRO A 615 75.10 51.56 -27.32
N VAL A 616 75.60 51.86 -28.53
CA VAL A 616 75.78 50.81 -29.56
C VAL A 616 77.07 49.99 -29.30
N GLN A 617 77.96 50.49 -28.46
CA GLN A 617 79.25 49.86 -28.20
C GLN A 617 79.22 48.79 -27.09
N ASP A 618 78.30 48.86 -26.13
CA ASP A 618 78.10 47.82 -25.11
C ASP A 618 77.54 46.51 -25.69
N ILE A 619 76.76 46.60 -26.77
CA ILE A 619 76.15 45.42 -27.42
C ILE A 619 77.19 44.64 -28.24
N LEU A 620 78.19 45.34 -28.81
CA LEU A 620 79.26 44.73 -29.59
C LEU A 620 80.25 43.95 -28.71
N ASP A 621 80.47 44.38 -27.47
CA ASP A 621 81.31 43.65 -26.51
C ASP A 621 80.63 42.38 -25.98
N GLN A 622 79.30 42.39 -25.79
CA GLN A 622 78.52 41.22 -25.33
C GLN A 622 78.45 40.05 -26.33
N LEU A 623 78.62 40.29 -27.63
CA LEU A 623 78.60 39.23 -28.66
C LEU A 623 79.86 38.34 -28.65
N THR A 624 80.97 38.84 -28.11
CA THR A 624 82.27 38.13 -28.07
C THR A 624 82.30 37.01 -27.01
N ASP A 625 81.39 37.03 -26.03
CA ASP A 625 81.28 36.04 -24.94
C ASP A 625 80.48 34.76 -25.29
N THR A 626 79.85 34.72 -26.47
CA THR A 626 78.94 33.62 -26.86
C THR A 626 79.64 32.27 -27.02
N ALA A 627 80.91 32.26 -27.45
CA ALA A 627 81.69 31.02 -27.57
C ALA A 627 82.05 30.43 -26.20
N THR A 628 82.28 31.28 -25.20
CA THR A 628 82.59 30.90 -23.82
C THR A 628 81.36 30.33 -23.11
N LEU A 629 80.18 30.92 -23.33
CA LEU A 629 78.90 30.42 -22.82
C LEU A 629 78.48 29.07 -23.43
N ALA A 630 78.81 28.82 -24.71
CA ALA A 630 78.50 27.54 -25.36
C ALA A 630 79.32 26.36 -24.79
N ASP A 631 80.60 26.59 -24.46
CA ASP A 631 81.45 25.56 -23.83
C ASP A 631 81.09 25.32 -22.36
N GLN A 632 80.70 26.37 -21.62
CA GLN A 632 80.18 26.24 -20.26
C GLN A 632 78.85 25.47 -20.21
N ASN A 633 77.96 25.70 -21.18
CA ASN A 633 76.70 24.95 -21.28
C ASN A 633 76.92 23.48 -21.65
N ARG A 634 77.92 23.16 -22.48
CA ARG A 634 78.28 21.78 -22.82
C ARG A 634 78.79 21.00 -21.59
N GLN A 635 79.70 21.62 -20.82
CA GLN A 635 80.24 21.02 -19.59
C GLN A 635 79.18 20.90 -18.48
N ALA A 636 78.24 21.83 -18.39
CA ALA A 636 77.12 21.75 -17.46
C ALA A 636 76.14 20.61 -17.81
N VAL A 637 75.92 20.34 -19.11
CA VAL A 637 75.08 19.21 -19.57
C VAL A 637 75.77 17.87 -19.30
N GLU A 638 77.06 17.74 -19.58
CA GLU A 638 77.82 16.51 -19.29
C GLU A 638 77.89 16.21 -17.78
N ALA A 639 78.06 17.24 -16.93
CA ALA A 639 78.04 17.09 -15.47
C ALA A 639 76.65 16.74 -14.90
N LEU A 640 75.57 17.20 -15.56
CA LEU A 640 74.19 16.84 -15.18
C LEU A 640 73.86 15.38 -15.57
N GLU A 641 74.37 14.89 -16.71
CA GLU A 641 74.20 13.50 -17.14
C GLU A 641 74.96 12.50 -16.24
N GLU A 642 76.11 12.91 -15.65
CA GLU A 642 76.86 12.10 -14.68
C GLU A 642 76.17 11.98 -13.30
N VAL A 643 75.45 13.03 -12.87
CA VAL A 643 74.77 13.06 -11.56
C VAL A 643 73.36 12.43 -11.60
N TYR A 644 72.63 12.58 -12.72
CA TYR A 644 71.22 12.17 -12.82
C TYR A 644 70.95 11.01 -13.79
N GLY A 645 71.96 10.52 -14.53
CA GLY A 645 71.83 9.45 -15.53
C GLY A 645 71.12 9.91 -16.82
N ASP A 646 71.17 9.07 -17.86
CA ASP A 646 70.54 9.39 -19.15
C ASP A 646 69.02 9.60 -19.00
N THR A 647 68.45 10.54 -19.75
CA THR A 647 67.04 10.96 -19.66
C THR A 647 66.04 9.82 -19.92
N ALA A 648 66.41 8.83 -20.73
CA ALA A 648 65.63 7.60 -20.95
C ALA A 648 65.66 6.65 -19.75
N SER A 649 66.77 6.58 -19.01
CA SER A 649 66.88 5.80 -17.76
C SER A 649 66.07 6.42 -16.61
N ALA A 650 66.02 7.76 -16.53
CA ALA A 650 65.15 8.48 -15.61
C ALA A 650 63.65 8.32 -15.98
N ALA A 651 63.31 8.39 -17.27
CA ALA A 651 61.96 8.14 -17.76
C ALA A 651 61.50 6.70 -17.52
N ALA A 652 62.40 5.71 -17.67
CA ALA A 652 62.11 4.31 -17.38
C ALA A 652 61.89 4.07 -15.88
N SER A 653 62.67 4.72 -15.02
CA SER A 653 62.51 4.64 -13.56
C SER A 653 61.21 5.32 -13.08
N ALA A 654 60.85 6.45 -13.68
CA ALA A 654 59.58 7.13 -13.41
C ALA A 654 58.37 6.30 -13.88
N ALA A 655 58.47 5.64 -15.03
CA ALA A 655 57.44 4.72 -15.52
C ALA A 655 57.28 3.50 -14.60
N ALA A 656 58.39 2.91 -14.13
CA ALA A 656 58.37 1.80 -13.17
C ALA A 656 57.72 2.22 -11.83
N ALA A 657 58.08 3.38 -11.30
CA ALA A 657 57.46 3.93 -10.09
C ALA A 657 55.96 4.23 -10.27
N ALA A 658 55.53 4.68 -11.45
CA ALA A 658 54.12 4.87 -11.77
C ALA A 658 53.35 3.54 -11.80
N PHE A 659 53.92 2.48 -12.37
CA PHE A 659 53.31 1.14 -12.36
C PHE A 659 53.19 0.56 -10.95
N GLU A 660 54.23 0.71 -10.12
CA GLU A 660 54.17 0.27 -8.71
C GLU A 660 53.12 1.06 -7.91
N ARG A 661 52.96 2.37 -8.18
CA ARG A 661 51.92 3.18 -7.54
C ARG A 661 50.51 2.71 -7.93
N VAL A 662 50.28 2.45 -9.21
CA VAL A 662 48.99 1.93 -9.70
C VAL A 662 48.70 0.53 -9.12
N ALA A 663 49.72 -0.33 -8.99
CA ALA A 663 49.57 -1.64 -8.36
C ALA A 663 49.25 -1.52 -6.86
N ALA A 664 49.87 -0.57 -6.14
CA ALA A 664 49.58 -0.30 -4.74
C ALA A 664 48.17 0.29 -4.53
N GLU A 665 47.73 1.21 -5.40
CA GLU A 665 46.37 1.75 -5.40
C GLU A 665 45.32 0.66 -5.65
N ALA A 666 45.58 -0.27 -6.58
CA ALA A 666 44.71 -1.42 -6.83
C ALA A 666 44.66 -2.40 -5.63
N ALA A 667 45.79 -2.63 -4.96
CA ALA A 667 45.84 -3.47 -3.76
C ALA A 667 45.08 -2.83 -2.58
N ALA A 668 45.14 -1.49 -2.43
CA ALA A 668 44.38 -0.75 -1.43
C ALA A 668 42.86 -0.76 -1.72
N ALA A 669 42.46 -0.67 -2.99
CA ALA A 669 41.05 -0.82 -3.37
C ALA A 669 40.51 -2.22 -3.06
N LEU A 670 41.31 -3.26 -3.31
CA LEU A 670 40.93 -4.65 -3.01
C LEU A 670 40.81 -4.90 -1.49
N SER A 671 41.66 -4.29 -0.67
CA SER A 671 41.56 -4.42 0.80
C SER A 671 40.36 -3.64 1.37
N ALA A 672 40.01 -2.49 0.80
CA ALA A 672 38.80 -1.75 1.14
C ALA A 672 37.52 -2.57 0.83
N ASN A 673 37.44 -3.17 -0.36
CA ASN A 673 36.31 -4.04 -0.73
C ASN A 673 36.14 -5.23 0.24
N LYS A 674 37.25 -5.87 0.65
CA LYS A 674 37.21 -6.97 1.64
C LYS A 674 36.73 -6.52 3.03
N ALA A 675 37.04 -5.29 3.42
CA ALA A 675 36.57 -4.70 4.67
C ALA A 675 35.05 -4.39 4.60
N GLU A 676 34.57 -3.90 3.46
CA GLU A 676 33.13 -3.68 3.21
C GLU A 676 32.34 -5.00 3.21
N ASP A 677 32.84 -6.04 2.55
CA ASP A 677 32.22 -7.38 2.56
C ASP A 677 32.13 -7.95 3.99
N SER A 678 33.17 -7.72 4.80
CA SER A 678 33.20 -8.14 6.21
C SER A 678 32.20 -7.35 7.07
N ALA A 679 32.04 -6.05 6.80
CA ALA A 679 31.04 -5.22 7.46
C ALA A 679 29.61 -5.62 7.07
N ALA A 680 29.37 -5.95 5.80
CA ALA A 680 28.08 -6.45 5.32
C ALA A 680 27.71 -7.79 5.98
N ALA A 681 28.69 -8.70 6.12
CA ALA A 681 28.49 -9.96 6.84
C ALA A 681 28.14 -9.75 8.33
N ALA A 682 28.77 -8.76 9.00
CA ALA A 682 28.47 -8.42 10.39
C ALA A 682 27.05 -7.83 10.56
N VAL A 683 26.60 -6.98 9.62
CA VAL A 683 25.23 -6.43 9.60
C VAL A 683 24.19 -7.52 9.36
N ALA A 684 24.47 -8.46 8.45
CA ALA A 684 23.60 -9.61 8.20
C ALA A 684 23.47 -10.50 9.45
N ALA A 685 24.58 -10.76 10.16
CA ALA A 685 24.57 -11.49 11.42
C ALA A 685 23.79 -10.77 12.53
N GLY A 686 23.91 -9.44 12.62
CA GLY A 686 23.13 -8.62 13.55
C GLY A 686 21.63 -8.63 13.26
N THR A 687 21.26 -8.61 11.98
CA THR A 687 19.86 -8.69 11.53
C THR A 687 19.25 -10.04 11.89
N ALA A 688 19.95 -11.14 11.58
CA ALA A 688 19.52 -12.49 11.94
C ALA A 688 19.37 -12.67 13.47
N ALA A 689 20.25 -12.07 14.27
CA ALA A 689 20.13 -12.07 15.73
C ALA A 689 18.90 -11.28 16.22
N GLY A 690 18.59 -10.15 15.58
CA GLY A 690 17.38 -9.37 15.84
C GLY A 690 16.09 -10.11 15.52
N GLU A 691 16.04 -10.82 14.38
CA GLU A 691 14.93 -11.67 13.98
C GLU A 691 14.71 -12.84 14.94
N ALA A 692 15.81 -13.45 15.42
CA ALA A 692 15.75 -14.50 16.43
C ALA A 692 15.21 -14.00 17.77
N LEU A 693 15.62 -12.80 18.22
CA LEU A 693 15.07 -12.15 19.42
C LEU A 693 13.59 -11.78 19.27
N GLY A 694 13.20 -11.27 18.10
CA GLY A 694 11.81 -11.01 17.76
C GLY A 694 10.96 -12.28 17.87
N SER A 695 11.43 -13.36 17.25
CA SER A 695 10.77 -14.68 17.28
C SER A 695 10.66 -15.23 18.72
N ALA A 696 11.70 -15.08 19.54
CA ALA A 696 11.68 -15.50 20.94
C ALA A 696 10.66 -14.69 21.76
N SER A 697 10.56 -13.38 21.54
CA SER A 697 9.58 -12.52 22.24
C SER A 697 8.14 -12.81 21.83
N ALA A 698 7.89 -13.09 20.56
CA ALA A 698 6.58 -13.51 20.05
C ALA A 698 6.17 -14.88 20.62
N SER A 699 7.11 -15.81 20.75
CA SER A 699 6.88 -17.11 21.38
C SER A 699 6.54 -16.96 22.87
N ALA A 700 7.26 -16.10 23.61
CA ALA A 700 6.96 -15.81 25.01
C ALA A 700 5.58 -15.15 25.21
N ALA A 701 5.18 -14.23 24.33
CA ALA A 701 3.86 -13.63 24.34
C ALA A 701 2.76 -14.67 24.02
N SER A 702 3.02 -15.57 23.08
CA SER A 702 2.08 -16.66 22.75
C SER A 702 1.90 -17.61 23.94
N ALA A 703 2.98 -17.91 24.67
CA ALA A 703 2.93 -18.74 25.88
C ALA A 703 2.11 -18.10 27.02
N SER A 704 2.22 -16.77 27.21
CA SER A 704 1.45 -16.06 28.25
C SER A 704 -0.05 -15.99 27.92
N VAL A 705 -0.39 -15.80 26.65
CA VAL A 705 -1.78 -15.86 26.16
C VAL A 705 -2.35 -17.28 26.35
N ALA A 706 -1.59 -18.32 26.01
CA ALA A 706 -2.00 -19.70 26.22
C ALA A 706 -2.26 -20.02 27.70
N SER A 707 -1.41 -19.53 28.61
CA SER A 707 -1.62 -19.68 30.06
C SER A 707 -2.92 -19.01 30.52
N THR A 708 -3.18 -17.79 30.05
CA THR A 708 -4.42 -17.05 30.41
C THR A 708 -5.66 -17.79 29.89
N LYS A 709 -5.60 -18.35 28.67
CA LYS A 709 -6.70 -19.14 28.11
C LYS A 709 -6.94 -20.45 28.88
N ALA A 710 -5.89 -21.07 29.40
CA ALA A 710 -6.03 -22.24 30.28
C ALA A 710 -6.75 -21.88 31.59
N ASP A 711 -6.45 -20.72 32.19
CA ASP A 711 -7.13 -20.25 33.40
C ASP A 711 -8.61 -19.91 33.16
N GLU A 712 -8.92 -19.24 32.04
CA GLU A 712 -10.31 -18.96 31.61
C GLU A 712 -11.12 -20.26 31.39
N ALA A 713 -10.49 -21.28 30.81
CA ALA A 713 -11.11 -22.59 30.62
C ALA A 713 -11.37 -23.29 31.96
N ALA A 714 -10.43 -23.21 32.91
CA ALA A 714 -10.58 -23.77 34.25
C ALA A 714 -11.72 -23.11 35.04
N LEU A 715 -11.86 -21.78 34.93
CA LEU A 715 -12.98 -21.03 35.51
C LEU A 715 -14.32 -21.45 34.89
N SER A 716 -14.37 -21.60 33.57
CA SER A 716 -15.57 -22.05 32.86
C SER A 716 -15.98 -23.47 33.26
N ALA A 717 -15.01 -24.39 33.42
CA ALA A 717 -15.26 -25.74 33.90
C ALA A 717 -15.81 -25.77 35.34
N SER A 718 -15.28 -24.90 36.21
CA SER A 718 -15.75 -24.74 37.60
C SER A 718 -17.19 -24.21 37.64
N ALA A 719 -17.51 -23.21 36.82
CA ALA A 719 -18.86 -22.67 36.69
C ALA A 719 -19.86 -23.73 36.17
N SER A 720 -19.47 -24.52 35.17
CA SER A 720 -20.28 -25.63 34.65
C SER A 720 -20.55 -26.69 35.72
N THR A 721 -19.55 -27.04 36.53
CA THR A 721 -19.69 -27.97 37.65
C THR A 721 -20.67 -27.44 38.70
N ALA A 722 -20.58 -26.16 39.06
CA ALA A 722 -21.50 -25.51 39.98
C ALA A 722 -22.96 -25.52 39.45
N ALA A 723 -23.15 -25.22 38.17
CA ALA A 723 -24.46 -25.26 37.52
C ALA A 723 -25.06 -26.67 37.51
N LYS A 724 -24.23 -27.70 37.25
CA LYS A 724 -24.65 -29.11 37.34
C LYS A 724 -25.15 -29.46 38.74
N THR A 725 -24.39 -29.13 39.78
CA THR A 725 -24.77 -29.41 41.18
C THR A 725 -26.07 -28.70 41.57
N ALA A 726 -26.27 -27.46 41.11
CA ALA A 726 -27.52 -26.73 41.32
C ALA A 726 -28.71 -27.42 40.64
N ALA A 727 -28.53 -27.91 39.41
CA ALA A 727 -29.57 -28.65 38.69
C ALA A 727 -29.92 -30.00 39.36
N GLU A 728 -28.92 -30.73 39.85
CA GLU A 728 -29.14 -31.98 40.60
C GLU A 728 -29.90 -31.73 41.92
N THR A 729 -29.58 -30.64 42.61
CA THR A 729 -30.28 -30.22 43.83
C THR A 729 -31.75 -29.88 43.53
N ALA A 730 -32.00 -29.08 42.48
CA ALA A 730 -33.35 -28.72 42.06
C ALA A 730 -34.18 -29.96 41.68
N ARG A 731 -33.57 -30.93 40.98
CA ARG A 731 -34.22 -32.21 40.65
C ARG A 731 -34.61 -32.98 41.91
N GLY A 732 -33.72 -33.04 42.91
CA GLY A 732 -34.02 -33.70 44.20
C GLY A 732 -35.18 -33.04 44.93
N GLN A 733 -35.21 -31.70 44.98
CA GLN A 733 -36.33 -30.95 45.56
C GLN A 733 -37.66 -31.23 44.84
N ALA A 734 -37.64 -31.29 43.50
CA ALA A 734 -38.82 -31.62 42.71
C ALA A 734 -39.34 -33.05 42.99
N GLN A 735 -38.44 -34.03 43.16
CA GLN A 735 -38.81 -35.40 43.53
C GLN A 735 -39.46 -35.45 44.92
N THR A 736 -38.90 -34.75 45.91
CA THR A 736 -39.50 -34.65 47.25
C THR A 736 -40.88 -33.99 47.20
N ALA A 737 -41.04 -32.91 46.44
CA ALA A 737 -42.33 -32.24 46.26
C ALA A 737 -43.38 -33.19 45.63
N ALA A 738 -42.97 -33.99 44.63
CA ALA A 738 -43.84 -34.98 44.01
C ALA A 738 -44.27 -36.08 45.00
N SER A 739 -43.35 -36.59 45.82
CA SER A 739 -43.68 -37.57 46.87
C SER A 739 -44.64 -37.00 47.91
N ASN A 740 -44.43 -35.77 48.37
CA ASN A 740 -45.32 -35.10 49.32
C ASN A 740 -46.72 -34.92 48.72
N ALA A 741 -46.82 -34.52 47.44
CA ALA A 741 -48.09 -34.39 46.75
C ALA A 741 -48.83 -35.74 46.62
N ALA A 742 -48.10 -36.84 46.38
CA ALA A 742 -48.67 -38.18 46.37
C ALA A 742 -49.22 -38.58 47.75
N SER A 743 -48.47 -38.34 48.83
CA SER A 743 -48.95 -38.59 50.19
C SER A 743 -50.20 -37.76 50.52
N SER A 744 -50.21 -36.46 50.20
CA SER A 744 -51.38 -35.61 50.44
C SER A 744 -52.62 -36.06 49.67
N ARG A 745 -52.44 -36.59 48.44
CA ARG A 745 -53.54 -37.17 47.66
C ARG A 745 -54.09 -38.42 48.36
N ASP A 746 -53.23 -39.29 48.86
CA ASP A 746 -53.63 -40.52 49.51
C ASP A 746 -54.33 -40.24 50.86
N ASP A 747 -53.83 -39.25 51.63
CA ASP A 747 -54.47 -38.76 52.86
C ASP A 747 -55.86 -38.16 52.60
N ALA A 748 -56.00 -37.39 51.51
CA ALA A 748 -57.29 -36.83 51.09
C ALA A 748 -58.28 -37.94 50.69
N ALA A 749 -57.82 -38.97 49.98
CA ALA A 749 -58.64 -40.13 49.64
C ALA A 749 -59.10 -40.90 50.90
N GLY A 750 -58.20 -41.10 51.87
CA GLY A 750 -58.53 -41.72 53.16
C GLY A 750 -59.54 -40.90 53.98
N SER A 751 -59.39 -39.57 53.98
CA SER A 751 -60.34 -38.66 54.62
C SER A 751 -61.72 -38.71 53.97
N ALA A 752 -61.79 -38.77 52.64
CA ALA A 752 -63.05 -38.91 51.90
C ALA A 752 -63.75 -40.24 52.19
N ALA A 753 -63.00 -41.35 52.24
CA ALA A 753 -63.54 -42.66 52.62
C ALA A 753 -64.11 -42.64 54.05
N SER A 754 -63.39 -42.04 54.99
CA SER A 754 -63.83 -41.91 56.39
C SER A 754 -65.08 -41.05 56.52
N ALA A 755 -65.17 -39.94 55.79
CA ALA A 755 -66.37 -39.10 55.75
C ALA A 755 -67.58 -39.87 55.19
N SER A 756 -67.38 -40.66 54.13
CA SER A 756 -68.43 -41.52 53.58
C SER A 756 -68.92 -42.57 54.57
N ALA A 757 -68.00 -43.22 55.31
CA ALA A 757 -68.36 -44.20 56.34
C ALA A 757 -69.18 -43.56 57.48
N SER A 758 -68.76 -42.38 57.94
CA SER A 758 -69.49 -41.61 58.96
C SER A 758 -70.88 -41.18 58.47
N ALA A 759 -71.01 -40.77 57.20
CA ALA A 759 -72.30 -40.42 56.60
C ALA A 759 -73.26 -41.62 56.55
N LEU A 760 -72.75 -42.81 56.21
CA LEU A 760 -73.54 -44.05 56.22
C LEU A 760 -73.98 -44.43 57.64
N GLN A 761 -73.10 -44.31 58.63
CA GLN A 761 -73.46 -44.53 60.04
C GLN A 761 -74.55 -43.56 60.51
N ALA A 762 -74.40 -42.26 60.21
CA ALA A 762 -75.40 -41.25 60.55
C ALA A 762 -76.76 -41.51 59.88
N ALA A 763 -76.78 -41.98 58.63
CA ALA A 763 -78.00 -42.39 57.94
C ALA A 763 -78.67 -43.58 58.64
N ASN A 764 -77.90 -44.62 58.98
CA ASN A 764 -78.42 -45.80 59.66
C ASN A 764 -78.94 -45.49 61.09
N SER A 765 -78.36 -44.52 61.79
CA SER A 765 -78.83 -44.08 63.11
C SER A 765 -80.10 -43.22 63.06
N LYS A 766 -80.51 -42.73 61.89
CA LYS A 766 -81.76 -41.96 61.72
C LYS A 766 -82.98 -42.86 61.50
N ASP A 767 -82.77 -44.07 61.00
CA ASP A 767 -83.81 -45.07 60.71
C ASP A 767 -84.06 -46.05 61.88
N ALA A 768 -83.30 -45.90 62.98
CA ALA A 768 -83.49 -46.58 64.27
C ALA A 768 -84.09 -45.62 65.29
#